data_AF-A0A931VAL2-F1
#
_entry.id   AF-A0A931VAL2-F1
#
_cell.length_a   1.000
_cell.length_b   1.000
_cell.length_c   1.000
_cell.angle_alpha   90.00
_cell.angle_beta   90.00
_cell.angle_gamma   90.00
#
_symmetry.space_group_name_H-M   'P 1'
#
loop_
_entity.id
_entity.type
_entity.pdbx_description
1 polymer ?
#
loop_
_entity_poly.entity_id
_entity_poly.type
_entity_poly.pdbx_seq_one_letter_code
_entity_poly.pdbx_strand_id
1 'polypeptide(L)'
;MPEWNIVKSSSLCLVIGAILGIVPAGQALVCAWNGSSGDWFDGSKWTNGVPSNGDDVVIGSGVVYLTNETATLGSYTQNGGGLIFSNWMTKLTATNVYLNGGSNTTPAAFTTSQMSNRVWIACTNLFIATGARIDVNGKGYAKAGTGYGPGGGGNRAGGGYGGRGGNYAAVGGATYGSTNAPTEPGSGGGGTSGGDGGGAVLIEAPGGSVTVSGTIRANGANGAANDGGGSGGSIYITCRTLSGTNGLISAAGGSVAGNAGCGGGGRIAIIYDSAAQSNVTGLLIQISAAGETSGSYPADLGTLYFPDNQLLISPFIHSGQWAAPGAANFSFDTLTVSNGWVRFFQDGTSITVTNNLMVVGSAGRVEIGANTYMANGSYLDGTYNLLLFYNAGAVPPALNVGGNLILTNGGKLYMYSIQTNDSYPSYGARVSVTNDLLIYASSRLYPVSHPTNGGSVFFTMSNLVIASNAAIDANSLGYAPGSQSGSNPGFGPGKGAARAGAGYGGFGGNFGNGGGLTYGSTNTPLDPGSGGGTFPGQPGGGGGGLVRVQASQTITINGAISANGYSSGANNSGSGSGGGINLICDLLSGSNGTVSVDGGTTTGGAGNGGGGRIAIIYNPASQATNPLPAIRFSARGGTGGSYPADLGTLYFPDNRLLGETIPHSGQWLAPTNNFAVSTLAVTGAWFRFAIEGMQIRVTNDLLVSGSSARLDLGGANFLANGYFKEYSLNQRFLFSQGTLRLDCGGNLFLTNSASLYVFSGFTNQTTTNNYGALVQVGSNLVVANACWIYPVSNPTNGGSVFLHVGSLTISTNAGINADDGGYVGMSINSAAGFGPGSAGSRGGGGYGGTGGYTGPGNPYGNSNAPAQCGSGGGNFSTSAGGTGGGLAWIQADSTVAVDGRISANGTSVGAANNGSGSGGGIYIRTRSFTGTTNGLLRAVGGASTVATGGGGGGGRIAVWRMYHSYPGAYSVTNGSGGNPQATEGTLVLGTLPMPGSIMTFH
;
A
#
# COMPACT_ATOMS: atom_id res chain seq x y z
N MET A 1 24.58 54.15 2.71
CA MET A 1 25.65 55.13 3.01
C MET A 1 25.17 56.03 4.15
N PRO A 2 26.03 56.45 5.09
CA PRO A 2 27.44 56.07 5.31
C PRO A 2 27.57 55.00 6.42
N GLU A 3 28.37 53.94 6.29
CA GLU A 3 29.86 53.85 6.29
C GLU A 3 30.46 53.89 7.71
N TRP A 4 30.82 52.73 8.26
CA TRP A 4 32.10 52.00 8.13
C TRP A 4 33.25 52.70 8.86
N ASN A 5 33.79 52.05 9.90
CA ASN A 5 35.21 52.17 10.19
C ASN A 5 35.79 50.82 10.63
N ILE A 6 36.82 50.46 9.86
CA ILE A 6 37.64 49.28 9.90
C ILE A 6 38.72 49.48 10.97
N VAL A 7 39.03 48.46 11.76
CA VAL A 7 40.34 48.36 12.41
C VAL A 7 40.97 47.03 11.99
N LYS A 8 41.96 47.12 11.11
CA LYS A 8 42.98 46.10 10.91
C LYS A 8 44.37 46.72 11.00
N SER A 9 45.21 45.98 11.72
CA SER A 9 46.66 45.86 11.67
C SER A 9 47.55 47.04 12.06
N SER A 10 48.42 46.79 13.05
CA SER A 10 49.86 46.92 12.87
C SER A 10 50.62 46.14 13.95
N SER A 11 51.45 45.20 13.50
CA SER A 11 52.53 44.53 14.22
C SER A 11 53.68 45.51 14.51
N LEU A 12 54.38 45.43 15.66
CA LEU A 12 55.86 45.41 15.73
C LEU A 12 56.43 45.17 17.15
N CYS A 13 57.16 44.05 17.26
CA CYS A 13 58.50 43.84 17.83
C CYS A 13 58.99 44.59 19.10
N LEU A 14 59.18 43.78 20.16
CA LEU A 14 60.42 43.55 20.93
C LEU A 14 61.33 44.74 21.31
N VAL A 15 61.41 45.03 22.62
CA VAL A 15 62.62 45.54 23.28
C VAL A 15 62.98 44.61 24.44
N ILE A 16 64.19 44.06 24.37
CA ILE A 16 64.83 43.26 25.42
C ILE A 16 65.28 44.20 26.54
N GLY A 17 64.86 43.89 27.77
CA GLY A 17 65.40 44.48 29.00
C GLY A 17 65.48 43.41 30.07
N ALA A 18 66.65 42.83 30.26
CA ALA A 18 66.93 41.92 31.37
C ALA A 18 66.95 42.72 32.68
N ILE A 19 65.97 42.48 33.55
CA ILE A 19 66.03 42.80 34.97
C ILE A 19 65.71 41.52 35.72
N LEU A 20 66.71 40.98 36.42
CA LEU A 20 66.54 39.99 37.47
C LEU A 20 65.65 40.62 38.56
N GLY A 21 64.38 40.24 38.57
CA GLY A 21 63.43 40.55 39.61
C GLY A 21 62.53 39.34 39.80
N ILE A 22 62.47 38.82 41.02
CA ILE A 22 61.56 37.76 41.43
C ILE A 22 60.13 38.20 41.09
N VAL A 23 59.53 37.56 40.08
CA VAL A 23 58.13 37.78 39.69
C VAL A 23 57.26 37.12 40.77
N PRO A 24 56.24 37.79 41.32
CA PRO A 24 55.30 37.13 42.23
C PRO A 24 54.56 36.03 41.46
N ALA A 25 54.34 34.88 42.10
CA ALA A 25 53.43 33.88 41.58
C ALA A 25 52.02 34.49 41.41
N GLY A 26 51.49 34.53 40.18
CA GLY A 26 50.07 34.80 39.94
C GLY A 26 49.66 35.73 38.78
N GLN A 27 50.47 35.97 37.75
CA GLN A 27 49.97 36.61 36.52
C GLN A 27 49.74 35.59 35.41
N ALA A 28 48.52 35.56 34.86
CA ALA A 28 48.18 34.80 33.67
C ALA A 28 49.04 35.23 32.48
N LEU A 29 49.67 34.26 31.80
CA LEU A 29 50.50 34.51 30.63
C LEU A 29 49.78 34.10 29.34
N VAL A 30 50.19 34.69 28.21
CA VAL A 30 49.76 34.23 26.88
C VAL A 30 50.73 33.19 26.36
N CYS A 31 50.32 31.93 26.25
CA CYS A 31 51.10 30.83 25.73
C CYS A 31 50.71 30.53 24.27
N ALA A 32 51.57 30.89 23.32
CA ALA A 32 51.33 30.68 21.90
C ALA A 32 52.07 29.43 21.38
N TRP A 33 51.38 28.63 20.59
CA TRP A 33 51.97 27.45 19.94
C TRP A 33 52.88 27.86 18.78
N ASN A 34 54.05 27.21 18.67
CA ASN A 34 55.07 27.55 17.67
C ASN A 34 54.72 27.17 16.22
N GLY A 35 53.58 26.52 16.00
CA GLY A 35 53.06 26.18 14.67
C GLY A 35 53.50 24.82 14.10
N SER A 36 54.37 24.09 14.80
CA SER A 36 54.82 22.75 14.39
C SER A 36 53.88 21.62 14.87
N SER A 37 54.10 20.38 14.41
CA SER A 37 53.43 19.22 15.01
C SER A 37 54.11 18.83 16.33
N GLY A 38 53.36 18.46 17.36
CA GLY A 38 53.94 18.08 18.65
C GLY A 38 52.94 17.78 19.76
N ASP A 39 53.44 17.28 20.88
CA ASP A 39 52.68 17.05 22.11
C ASP A 39 52.47 18.37 22.86
N TRP A 40 51.24 18.62 23.34
CA TRP A 40 50.88 19.78 24.17
C TRP A 40 51.85 19.98 25.35
N PHE A 41 52.34 18.90 25.95
CA PHE A 41 53.17 18.94 27.15
C PHE A 41 54.67 19.07 26.87
N ASP A 42 55.07 19.21 25.60
CA ASP A 42 56.43 19.61 25.24
C ASP A 42 56.58 21.13 25.40
N GLY A 43 57.20 21.56 26.50
CA GLY A 43 57.41 22.97 26.81
C GLY A 43 58.18 23.75 25.73
N SER A 44 58.96 23.08 24.88
CA SER A 44 59.68 23.72 23.76
C SER A 44 58.75 24.18 22.63
N LYS A 45 57.48 23.73 22.65
CA LYS A 45 56.47 24.08 21.65
C LYS A 45 55.75 25.39 21.95
N TRP A 46 55.95 25.96 23.14
CA TRP A 46 55.24 27.13 23.63
C TRP A 46 56.15 28.32 23.86
N THR A 47 55.66 29.52 23.60
CA THR A 47 56.41 30.78 23.84
C THR A 47 56.76 31.03 25.31
N ASN A 48 55.98 30.47 26.25
CA ASN A 48 56.11 30.68 27.70
C ASN A 48 56.09 29.35 28.48
N GLY A 49 56.54 28.26 27.86
CA GLY A 49 56.45 26.91 28.45
C GLY A 49 55.02 26.36 28.44
N VAL A 50 54.83 25.17 29.01
CA VAL A 50 53.51 24.50 29.01
C VAL A 50 52.49 25.37 29.76
N PRO A 51 51.31 25.63 29.17
CA PRO A 51 50.26 26.45 29.80
C PRO A 51 49.85 25.94 31.18
N SER A 52 49.75 26.87 32.14
CA SER A 52 49.38 26.65 33.54
C SER A 52 47.99 27.23 33.88
N ASN A 53 47.57 27.08 35.14
CA ASN A 53 46.26 27.53 35.60
C ASN A 53 46.08 29.06 35.41
N GLY A 54 45.02 29.46 34.73
CA GLY A 54 44.69 30.86 34.43
C GLY A 54 45.31 31.41 33.15
N ASP A 55 46.24 30.70 32.49
CA ASP A 55 46.90 31.19 31.28
C ASP A 55 45.97 31.24 30.06
N ASP A 56 46.29 32.14 29.13
CA ASP A 56 45.63 32.27 27.84
C ASP A 56 46.41 31.53 26.75
N VAL A 57 45.76 30.60 26.07
CA VAL A 57 46.39 29.76 25.04
C VAL A 57 46.00 30.20 23.64
N VAL A 58 46.97 30.29 22.73
CA VAL A 58 46.74 30.61 21.32
C VAL A 58 47.38 29.58 20.39
N ILE A 59 46.57 28.95 19.53
CA ILE A 59 47.02 28.07 18.45
C ILE A 59 46.68 28.69 17.09
N GLY A 60 47.71 29.09 16.34
CA GLY A 60 47.55 29.66 14.99
C GLY A 60 47.62 28.64 13.87
N SER A 61 48.49 27.63 14.01
CA SER A 61 48.75 26.59 13.00
C SER A 61 49.39 25.35 13.64
N GLY A 62 49.67 24.31 12.85
CA GLY A 62 50.29 23.07 13.33
C GLY A 62 49.30 22.01 13.78
N VAL A 63 49.81 20.89 14.29
CA VAL A 63 49.01 19.75 14.81
C VAL A 63 49.44 19.48 16.24
N VAL A 64 48.54 19.67 17.18
CA VAL A 64 48.81 19.53 18.61
C VAL A 64 48.16 18.25 19.12
N TYR A 65 48.95 17.35 19.69
CA TYR A 65 48.45 16.16 20.37
C TYR A 65 48.24 16.50 21.84
N LEU A 66 46.98 16.48 22.27
CA LEU A 66 46.64 16.57 23.68
C LEU A 66 46.58 15.13 24.22
N THR A 67 47.53 14.79 25.08
CA THR A 67 47.73 13.42 25.60
C THR A 67 47.19 13.23 27.01
N ASN A 68 47.01 14.34 27.75
CA ASN A 68 46.52 14.41 29.12
C ASN A 68 45.57 15.61 29.28
N GLU A 69 44.94 15.73 30.45
CA GLU A 69 44.12 16.89 30.82
C GLU A 69 44.98 18.18 30.92
N THR A 70 44.48 19.30 30.37
CA THR A 70 45.12 20.61 30.53
C THR A 70 44.91 21.16 31.95
N ALA A 71 45.75 22.11 32.37
CA ALA A 71 45.39 23.00 33.48
C ALA A 71 44.07 23.76 33.16
N THR A 72 43.43 24.35 34.19
CA THR A 72 42.24 25.21 34.01
C THR A 72 42.68 26.55 33.41
N LEU A 73 42.57 26.70 32.10
CA LEU A 73 43.04 27.88 31.38
C LEU A 73 42.11 29.09 31.55
N GLY A 74 42.64 30.30 31.44
CA GLY A 74 41.84 31.53 31.33
C GLY A 74 41.11 31.59 29.99
N SER A 75 41.81 31.29 28.90
CA SER A 75 41.19 31.10 27.59
C SER A 75 41.96 30.14 26.69
N TYR A 76 41.27 29.58 25.71
CA TYR A 76 41.84 28.82 24.61
C TYR A 76 41.34 29.42 23.30
N THR A 77 42.24 29.90 22.46
CA THR A 77 41.94 30.47 21.14
C THR A 77 42.63 29.68 20.05
N GLN A 78 41.85 29.12 19.13
CA GLN A 78 42.34 28.44 17.94
C GLN A 78 41.94 29.21 16.69
N ASN A 79 42.94 29.78 16.02
CA ASN A 79 42.75 30.50 14.75
C ASN A 79 43.00 29.60 13.53
N GLY A 80 43.64 28.45 13.72
CA GLY A 80 43.96 27.47 12.68
C GLY A 80 44.63 26.22 13.25
N GLY A 81 45.17 25.36 12.39
CA GLY A 81 45.79 24.09 12.81
C GLY A 81 44.79 23.06 13.36
N GLY A 82 45.29 22.02 14.01
CA GLY A 82 44.44 20.97 14.59
C GLY A 82 44.84 20.57 16.01
N LEU A 83 43.84 20.28 16.84
CA LEU A 83 44.00 19.71 18.18
C LEU A 83 43.47 18.27 18.17
N ILE A 84 44.32 17.30 18.49
CA ILE A 84 43.98 15.88 18.51
C ILE A 84 43.91 15.41 19.96
N PHE A 85 42.71 15.00 20.40
CA PHE A 85 42.50 14.38 21.71
C PHE A 85 42.89 12.91 21.63
N SER A 86 43.99 12.51 22.28
CA SER A 86 44.68 11.26 21.95
C SER A 86 44.13 10.01 22.65
N ASN A 87 43.23 10.16 23.64
CA ASN A 87 42.59 9.08 24.38
C ASN A 87 41.26 9.54 25.02
N TRP A 88 40.53 8.60 25.62
CA TRP A 88 39.24 8.85 26.27
C TRP A 88 39.27 9.87 27.42
N MET A 89 40.37 9.93 28.16
CA MET A 89 40.53 10.76 29.37
C MET A 89 41.09 12.15 29.06
N THR A 90 41.48 12.41 27.81
CA THR A 90 42.04 13.68 27.39
C THR A 90 40.96 14.77 27.47
N LYS A 91 41.24 15.88 28.16
CA LYS A 91 40.28 16.97 28.40
C LYS A 91 40.94 18.35 28.28
N LEU A 92 40.29 19.26 27.55
CA LEU A 92 40.62 20.67 27.51
C LEU A 92 39.73 21.42 28.51
N THR A 93 40.33 22.10 29.48
CA THR A 93 39.62 22.89 30.49
C THR A 93 39.98 24.37 30.35
N ALA A 94 39.00 25.25 30.12
CA ALA A 94 39.25 26.70 30.00
C ALA A 94 38.02 27.55 30.36
N THR A 95 38.17 28.78 30.87
CA THR A 95 37.00 29.67 31.05
C THR A 95 36.34 29.99 29.70
N ASN A 96 37.11 30.46 28.72
CA ASN A 96 36.60 30.78 27.38
C ASN A 96 37.32 29.96 26.29
N VAL A 97 36.57 29.34 25.38
CA VAL A 97 37.08 28.56 24.26
C VAL A 97 36.61 29.21 22.95
N TYR A 98 37.54 29.72 22.15
CA TYR A 98 37.28 30.36 20.86
C TYR A 98 37.89 29.52 19.73
N LEU A 99 37.04 28.82 18.98
CA LEU A 99 37.43 28.13 17.74
C LEU A 99 37.10 29.06 16.56
N ASN A 100 38.06 29.88 16.16
CA ASN A 100 37.94 30.82 15.03
C ASN A 100 38.30 30.16 13.69
N GLY A 101 39.05 29.05 13.72
CA GLY A 101 39.42 28.24 12.57
C GLY A 101 40.05 26.91 13.02
N GLY A 102 40.47 26.09 12.07
CA GLY A 102 41.10 24.79 12.39
C GLY A 102 40.11 23.66 12.71
N SER A 103 40.65 22.53 13.19
CA SER A 103 39.88 21.30 13.43
C SER A 103 40.28 20.60 14.73
N ASN A 104 39.30 20.33 15.59
CA ASN A 104 39.51 19.47 16.77
C ASN A 104 39.00 18.06 16.47
N THR A 105 39.81 17.04 16.74
CA THR A 105 39.53 15.67 16.31
C THR A 105 40.15 14.64 17.25
N THR A 106 40.03 13.36 16.90
CA THR A 106 40.62 12.21 17.59
C THR A 106 41.45 11.37 16.62
N PRO A 107 42.27 10.43 17.13
CA PRO A 107 42.89 9.38 16.31
C PRO A 107 41.89 8.57 15.49
N ALA A 108 42.40 7.72 14.59
CA ALA A 108 41.61 6.86 13.72
C ALA A 108 40.67 5.91 14.48
N ALA A 109 39.72 5.32 13.75
CA ALA A 109 38.81 4.31 14.28
C ALA A 109 39.55 3.14 14.94
N PHE A 110 38.87 2.50 15.89
CA PHE A 110 39.48 1.51 16.78
C PHE A 110 38.64 0.23 16.89
N THR A 111 39.27 -0.89 17.21
CA THR A 111 38.60 -2.18 17.46
C THR A 111 38.06 -2.26 18.89
N THR A 112 37.28 -3.29 19.22
CA THR A 112 36.75 -3.50 20.58
C THR A 112 37.82 -3.71 21.66
N SER A 113 39.06 -4.05 21.28
CA SER A 113 40.18 -4.26 22.21
C SER A 113 41.11 -3.04 22.35
N GLN A 114 40.91 -2.01 21.54
CA GLN A 114 41.70 -0.79 21.56
C GLN A 114 41.02 0.29 22.41
N MET A 115 41.83 1.20 22.97
CA MET A 115 41.34 2.36 23.70
C MET A 115 40.53 3.28 22.76
N SER A 116 39.36 3.69 23.22
CA SER A 116 38.51 4.68 22.54
C SER A 116 39.06 6.11 22.70
N ASN A 117 38.58 7.04 21.88
CA ASN A 117 38.94 8.45 21.92
C ASN A 117 37.68 9.33 21.93
N ARG A 118 37.78 10.52 22.51
CA ARG A 118 36.72 11.53 22.44
C ARG A 118 37.30 12.94 22.46
N VAL A 119 36.57 13.89 21.88
CA VAL A 119 36.81 15.31 22.14
C VAL A 119 36.08 15.67 23.42
N TRP A 120 36.79 16.11 24.46
CA TRP A 120 36.21 16.57 25.72
C TRP A 120 36.64 18.00 26.04
N ILE A 121 35.70 18.93 26.00
CA ILE A 121 35.92 20.35 26.32
C ILE A 121 35.06 20.72 27.53
N ALA A 122 35.70 21.12 28.62
CA ALA A 122 35.05 21.68 29.81
C ALA A 122 35.31 23.19 29.85
N CYS A 123 34.26 24.02 29.81
CA CYS A 123 34.43 25.46 29.76
C CYS A 123 33.28 26.25 30.40
N THR A 124 33.42 27.58 30.49
CA THR A 124 32.27 28.45 30.76
C THR A 124 31.60 28.88 29.46
N ASN A 125 32.38 29.37 28.49
CA ASN A 125 31.86 29.78 27.19
C ASN A 125 32.61 29.08 26.05
N LEU A 126 31.85 28.59 25.06
CA LEU A 126 32.39 28.02 23.82
C LEU A 126 31.84 28.78 22.62
N PHE A 127 32.74 29.27 21.76
CA PHE A 127 32.40 29.87 20.48
C PHE A 127 33.05 29.09 19.34
N ILE A 128 32.24 28.57 18.41
CA ILE A 128 32.70 27.90 17.18
C ILE A 128 32.30 28.78 16.00
N ALA A 129 33.28 29.48 15.42
CA ALA A 129 33.09 30.36 14.28
C ALA A 129 32.83 29.58 12.99
N THR A 130 32.27 30.26 12.00
CA THR A 130 32.16 29.72 10.63
C THR A 130 33.54 29.31 10.10
N GLY A 131 33.64 28.09 9.56
CA GLY A 131 34.90 27.51 9.07
C GLY A 131 35.70 26.74 10.12
N ALA A 132 35.42 26.92 11.42
CA ALA A 132 35.97 26.08 12.48
C ALA A 132 35.15 24.80 12.65
N ARG A 133 35.80 23.71 13.06
CA ARG A 133 35.11 22.43 13.26
C ARG A 133 35.63 21.60 14.44
N ILE A 134 34.70 20.90 15.07
CA ILE A 134 34.98 19.67 15.83
C ILE A 134 34.55 18.52 14.90
N ASP A 135 35.48 17.65 14.51
CA ASP A 135 35.24 16.61 13.50
C ASP A 135 35.81 15.27 13.96
N VAL A 136 34.91 14.37 14.34
CA VAL A 136 35.19 12.98 14.69
C VAL A 136 34.44 12.02 13.76
N ASN A 137 34.25 12.40 12.48
CA ASN A 137 33.65 11.53 11.47
C ASN A 137 34.45 10.24 11.27
N GLY A 138 33.79 9.09 11.31
CA GLY A 138 34.42 7.78 11.12
C GLY A 138 35.52 7.47 12.15
N LYS A 139 35.51 8.10 13.33
CA LYS A 139 36.52 7.92 14.40
C LYS A 139 36.06 7.05 15.57
N GLY A 140 34.91 6.38 15.42
CA GLY A 140 34.34 5.44 16.38
C GLY A 140 34.88 4.02 16.20
N TYR A 141 34.02 3.02 16.39
CA TYR A 141 34.39 1.64 16.17
C TYR A 141 34.65 1.36 14.68
N ALA A 142 35.73 0.62 14.40
CA ALA A 142 36.15 0.32 13.04
C ALA A 142 35.24 -0.70 12.33
N LYS A 143 35.28 -0.70 11.00
CA LYS A 143 34.80 -1.78 10.14
C LYS A 143 35.64 -3.05 10.32
N ALA A 144 35.01 -4.23 10.25
CA ALA A 144 35.63 -5.53 9.96
C ALA A 144 34.57 -6.64 10.06
N GLY A 145 34.45 -7.54 9.07
CA GLY A 145 33.56 -8.70 9.18
C GLY A 145 32.10 -8.30 9.44
N THR A 146 31.62 -8.41 10.69
CA THR A 146 30.30 -7.95 11.13
C THR A 146 30.31 -6.57 11.80
N GLY A 147 31.32 -5.75 11.53
CA GLY A 147 31.53 -4.44 12.15
C GLY A 147 31.93 -4.54 13.64
N TYR A 148 32.79 -3.65 14.13
CA TYR A 148 33.05 -3.56 15.57
C TYR A 148 32.03 -2.65 16.27
N GLY A 149 31.87 -2.87 17.58
CA GLY A 149 31.00 -2.09 18.46
C GLY A 149 29.70 -2.82 18.84
N PRO A 150 28.99 -2.38 19.89
CA PRO A 150 27.76 -3.04 20.38
C PRO A 150 26.62 -3.12 19.35
N GLY A 151 26.64 -2.25 18.33
CA GLY A 151 25.72 -2.24 17.21
C GLY A 151 26.40 -2.53 15.88
N GLY A 152 27.42 -3.38 15.82
CA GLY A 152 28.05 -3.80 14.56
C GLY A 152 27.04 -4.38 13.57
N GLY A 153 27.15 -4.00 12.29
CA GLY A 153 26.27 -4.51 11.24
C GLY A 153 26.65 -5.93 10.79
N GLY A 154 25.71 -6.86 10.71
CA GLY A 154 25.96 -8.18 10.09
C GLY A 154 26.49 -8.07 8.66
N ASN A 155 26.84 -9.19 8.00
CA ASN A 155 27.44 -9.15 6.66
C ASN A 155 26.65 -8.26 5.67
N ARG A 156 27.30 -7.20 5.15
CA ARG A 156 26.73 -6.13 4.30
C ARG A 156 25.59 -5.32 4.91
N ALA A 157 25.30 -5.46 6.20
CA ALA A 157 24.31 -4.66 6.91
C ALA A 157 24.98 -3.46 7.58
N GLY A 158 24.21 -2.39 7.80
CA GLY A 158 24.75 -1.17 8.40
C GLY A 158 24.94 -1.30 9.91
N GLY A 159 25.87 -0.50 10.46
CA GLY A 159 26.01 -0.36 11.91
C GLY A 159 24.85 0.45 12.52
N GLY A 160 24.55 0.25 13.81
CA GLY A 160 23.56 1.02 14.57
C GLY A 160 24.14 1.66 15.83
N TYR A 161 23.53 2.76 16.29
CA TYR A 161 23.81 3.38 17.60
C TYR A 161 22.58 4.10 18.17
N GLY A 162 22.27 5.30 17.66
CA GLY A 162 21.04 6.03 18.03
C GLY A 162 19.84 5.57 17.21
N GLY A 163 20.09 5.23 15.94
CA GLY A 163 19.19 4.56 15.02
C GLY A 163 19.75 3.21 14.63
N ARG A 164 18.86 2.31 14.21
CA ARG A 164 19.25 0.99 13.73
C ARG A 164 19.89 1.08 12.34
N GLY A 165 20.92 0.28 12.09
CA GLY A 165 21.47 0.11 10.74
C GLY A 165 20.48 -0.55 9.78
N GLY A 166 20.62 -0.26 8.49
CA GLY A 166 19.82 -0.86 7.42
C GLY A 166 20.08 -2.36 7.30
N ASN A 167 19.01 -3.12 7.08
CA ASN A 167 19.07 -4.58 6.96
C ASN A 167 19.35 -5.01 5.52
N TYR A 168 20.22 -6.00 5.35
CA TYR A 168 20.35 -6.78 4.12
C TYR A 168 19.85 -8.22 4.39
N ALA A 169 20.45 -9.23 3.76
CA ALA A 169 20.31 -10.64 4.15
C ALA A 169 20.71 -10.89 5.62
N ALA A 170 21.58 -10.03 6.17
CA ALA A 170 21.89 -9.97 7.59
C ALA A 170 21.19 -8.78 8.26
N VAL A 171 20.97 -8.93 9.56
CA VAL A 171 20.35 -7.91 10.40
C VAL A 171 21.32 -6.74 10.63
N GLY A 172 20.83 -5.53 10.42
CA GLY A 172 21.52 -4.28 10.74
C GLY A 172 21.66 -4.06 12.24
N GLY A 173 22.73 -3.36 12.61
CA GLY A 173 23.17 -3.16 13.99
C GLY A 173 22.11 -2.50 14.87
N ALA A 174 21.99 -2.98 16.12
CA ALA A 174 21.03 -2.50 17.10
C ALA A 174 21.42 -1.12 17.68
N THR A 175 20.46 -0.47 18.36
CA THR A 175 20.71 0.76 19.12
C THR A 175 21.27 0.44 20.51
N TYR A 176 22.09 1.33 21.08
CA TYR A 176 22.67 1.19 22.43
C TYR A 176 23.06 2.55 23.03
N GLY A 177 23.45 2.59 24.30
CA GLY A 177 23.85 3.81 25.00
C GLY A 177 22.68 4.69 25.44
N SER A 178 22.98 5.75 26.20
CA SER A 178 21.98 6.66 26.74
C SER A 178 21.48 7.67 25.70
N THR A 179 20.17 7.98 25.71
CA THR A 179 19.58 9.03 24.87
C THR A 179 19.86 10.44 25.38
N ASN A 180 19.88 10.63 26.71
CA ASN A 180 20.01 11.95 27.35
C ASN A 180 21.42 12.28 27.84
N ALA A 181 22.31 11.28 27.85
CA ALA A 181 23.73 11.44 28.15
C ALA A 181 24.57 10.49 27.26
N PRO A 182 24.52 10.64 25.93
CA PRO A 182 25.24 9.76 25.02
C PRO A 182 26.74 10.01 25.16
N THR A 183 27.51 8.98 25.51
CA THR A 183 28.97 9.13 25.64
C THR A 183 29.73 8.19 24.73
N GLU A 184 29.08 7.15 24.23
CA GLU A 184 29.71 6.09 23.45
C GLU A 184 29.87 6.47 21.97
N PRO A 185 30.94 6.00 21.31
CA PRO A 185 31.09 6.17 19.87
C PRO A 185 30.17 5.21 19.09
N GLY A 186 29.93 5.52 17.82
CA GLY A 186 29.14 4.71 16.89
C GLY A 186 29.86 3.44 16.44
N SER A 187 29.07 2.44 16.05
CA SER A 187 29.50 1.13 15.56
C SER A 187 29.83 1.11 14.06
N GLY A 188 30.73 0.22 13.65
CA GLY A 188 31.12 0.00 12.26
C GLY A 188 30.08 -0.83 11.46
N GLY A 189 30.04 -0.61 10.15
CA GLY A 189 29.22 -1.39 9.22
C GLY A 189 29.85 -2.74 8.87
N GLY A 190 29.00 -3.69 8.46
CA GLY A 190 29.42 -5.05 8.11
C GLY A 190 30.02 -5.16 6.72
N GLY A 191 31.06 -5.98 6.58
CA GLY A 191 31.86 -6.10 5.37
C GLY A 191 33.35 -5.93 5.66
N THR A 192 34.20 -6.36 4.74
CA THR A 192 35.65 -6.11 4.83
C THR A 192 36.00 -4.65 4.55
N SER A 193 35.17 -3.97 3.74
CA SER A 193 35.31 -2.55 3.41
C SER A 193 34.06 -1.75 3.83
N GLY A 194 33.45 -2.10 4.97
CA GLY A 194 32.34 -1.36 5.57
C GLY A 194 32.71 0.06 5.98
N GLY A 195 31.77 0.83 6.51
CA GLY A 195 32.02 2.15 7.06
C GLY A 195 32.41 2.09 8.54
N ASP A 196 33.40 2.88 8.97
CA ASP A 196 33.72 3.06 10.39
C ASP A 196 32.63 3.92 11.08
N GLY A 197 32.32 3.65 12.35
CA GLY A 197 31.35 4.44 13.11
C GLY A 197 31.84 5.85 13.45
N GLY A 198 30.93 6.78 13.77
CA GLY A 198 31.27 8.14 14.22
C GLY A 198 31.87 8.16 15.63
N GLY A 199 32.75 9.12 15.92
CA GLY A 199 33.38 9.28 17.23
C GLY A 199 32.47 9.93 18.28
N ALA A 200 33.05 10.31 19.42
CA ALA A 200 32.33 10.92 20.55
C ALA A 200 32.81 12.36 20.84
N VAL A 201 31.86 13.25 21.11
CA VAL A 201 32.09 14.65 21.51
C VAL A 201 31.35 14.93 22.82
N LEU A 202 32.07 15.44 23.83
CA LEU A 202 31.54 15.90 25.11
C LEU A 202 31.91 17.37 25.33
N ILE A 203 30.91 18.23 25.46
CA ILE A 203 31.06 19.65 25.80
C ILE A 203 30.34 19.90 27.12
N GLU A 204 31.10 20.33 28.13
CA GLU A 204 30.59 20.66 29.46
C GLU A 204 30.71 22.16 29.71
N ALA A 205 29.60 22.88 29.58
CA ALA A 205 29.50 24.31 29.83
C ALA A 205 28.26 24.71 30.68
N PRO A 206 27.93 23.97 31.75
CA PRO A 206 26.60 24.02 32.40
C PRO A 206 26.19 25.42 32.93
N GLY A 207 27.16 26.31 33.20
CA GLY A 207 26.91 27.66 33.69
C GLY A 207 26.94 28.76 32.63
N GLY A 208 27.36 28.49 31.38
CA GLY A 208 27.59 29.53 30.38
C GLY A 208 27.11 29.18 28.97
N SER A 209 27.61 29.92 27.97
CA SER A 209 27.04 29.94 26.62
C SER A 209 27.82 29.06 25.63
N VAL A 210 27.09 28.32 24.79
CA VAL A 210 27.66 27.60 23.64
C VAL A 210 27.11 28.23 22.36
N THR A 211 27.99 28.76 21.53
CA THR A 211 27.65 29.40 20.26
C THR A 211 28.25 28.64 19.10
N VAL A 212 27.41 28.10 18.20
CA VAL A 212 27.85 27.26 17.07
C VAL A 212 27.43 27.89 15.75
N SER A 213 28.37 28.55 15.07
CA SER A 213 28.24 29.01 13.67
C SER A 213 29.15 28.23 12.71
N GLY A 214 30.03 27.38 13.24
CA GLY A 214 30.80 26.37 12.53
C GLY A 214 30.14 24.99 12.60
N THR A 215 30.94 23.92 12.67
CA THR A 215 30.42 22.55 12.58
C THR A 215 30.92 21.62 13.68
N ILE A 216 30.03 20.82 14.26
CA ILE A 216 30.36 19.69 15.15
C ILE A 216 29.87 18.41 14.44
N ARG A 217 30.78 17.50 14.10
CA ARG A 217 30.43 16.29 13.35
C ARG A 217 30.97 15.01 13.98
N ALA A 218 30.09 14.03 14.10
CA ALA A 218 30.35 12.67 14.54
C ALA A 218 29.63 11.67 13.61
N ASN A 219 29.68 11.89 12.30
CA ASN A 219 29.01 11.04 11.33
C ASN A 219 29.73 9.69 11.15
N GLY A 220 28.99 8.66 10.82
CA GLY A 220 29.55 7.40 10.33
C GLY A 220 30.19 7.58 8.95
N ALA A 221 31.22 6.79 8.66
CA ALA A 221 31.81 6.73 7.34
C ALA A 221 30.95 5.87 6.39
N ASN A 222 31.01 6.20 5.10
CA ASN A 222 30.34 5.43 4.06
C ASN A 222 31.00 4.04 3.90
N GLY A 223 30.19 3.03 3.59
CA GLY A 223 30.69 1.73 3.16
C GLY A 223 31.09 1.72 1.69
N ALA A 224 32.03 0.85 1.31
CA ALA A 224 32.31 0.56 -0.09
C ALA A 224 31.11 -0.11 -0.79
N ALA A 225 31.21 -0.34 -2.10
CA ALA A 225 30.13 -0.98 -2.84
C ALA A 225 29.81 -2.38 -2.29
N ASN A 226 28.55 -2.60 -1.90
CA ASN A 226 28.06 -3.83 -1.25
C ASN A 226 28.64 -4.11 0.15
N ASP A 227 29.18 -3.12 0.86
CA ASP A 227 29.53 -3.22 2.27
C ASP A 227 28.76 -2.17 3.08
N GLY A 228 28.39 -2.50 4.31
CA GLY A 228 27.49 -1.71 5.14
C GLY A 228 28.09 -0.39 5.62
N GLY A 229 27.27 0.65 5.76
CA GLY A 229 27.66 1.95 6.28
C GLY A 229 27.87 1.97 7.79
N GLY A 230 28.78 2.81 8.29
CA GLY A 230 29.01 3.00 9.71
C GLY A 230 27.92 3.85 10.35
N SER A 231 27.59 3.61 11.62
CA SER A 231 26.61 4.44 12.33
C SER A 231 27.18 5.79 12.76
N GLY A 232 26.30 6.79 12.96
CA GLY A 232 26.66 8.03 13.63
C GLY A 232 27.10 7.80 15.09
N GLY A 233 27.92 8.71 15.62
CA GLY A 233 28.45 8.66 16.98
C GLY A 233 27.65 9.49 17.98
N SER A 234 28.31 9.96 19.05
CA SER A 234 27.69 10.76 20.12
C SER A 234 28.14 12.21 20.11
N ILE A 235 27.19 13.12 20.33
CA ILE A 235 27.46 14.52 20.64
C ILE A 235 26.64 14.86 21.89
N TYR A 236 27.32 15.17 22.99
CA TYR A 236 26.71 15.53 24.26
C TYR A 236 27.17 16.91 24.70
N ILE A 237 26.22 17.84 24.80
CA ILE A 237 26.44 19.24 25.17
C ILE A 237 25.62 19.55 26.41
N THR A 238 26.27 20.03 27.47
CA THR A 238 25.60 20.68 28.60
C THR A 238 25.95 22.16 28.58
N CYS A 239 24.96 23.03 28.68
CA CYS A 239 25.16 24.48 28.61
C CYS A 239 24.10 25.22 29.43
N ARG A 240 24.29 26.52 29.67
CA ARG A 240 23.18 27.40 30.10
C ARG A 240 22.31 27.79 28.91
N THR A 241 22.95 28.16 27.80
CA THR A 241 22.28 28.55 26.54
C THR A 241 23.04 28.06 25.32
N LEU A 242 22.30 27.65 24.28
CA LEU A 242 22.80 27.36 22.94
C LEU A 242 22.33 28.46 21.98
N SER A 243 23.26 29.01 21.19
CA SER A 243 22.97 29.97 20.12
C SER A 243 23.84 29.74 18.89
N GLY A 244 23.56 30.44 17.78
CA GLY A 244 24.42 30.42 16.59
C GLY A 244 23.65 30.58 15.27
N THR A 245 24.39 30.86 14.20
CA THR A 245 23.82 31.12 12.87
C THR A 245 24.50 30.26 11.82
N ASN A 246 23.71 29.54 11.03
CA ASN A 246 24.18 28.62 9.97
C ASN A 246 25.14 27.51 10.45
N GLY A 247 25.10 27.19 11.75
CA GLY A 247 25.89 26.10 12.32
C GLY A 247 25.30 24.72 11.99
N LEU A 248 26.14 23.69 12.07
CA LEU A 248 25.73 22.29 11.90
C LEU A 248 26.24 21.42 13.06
N ILE A 249 25.33 20.71 13.72
CA ILE A 249 25.63 19.63 14.67
C ILE A 249 25.12 18.33 14.07
N SER A 250 26.01 17.41 13.71
CA SER A 250 25.67 16.23 12.90
C SER A 250 26.26 14.94 13.47
N ALA A 251 25.42 13.94 13.65
CA ALA A 251 25.80 12.56 13.94
C ALA A 251 25.01 11.62 13.03
N ALA A 252 25.11 11.83 11.71
CA ALA A 252 24.41 11.04 10.71
C ALA A 252 25.09 9.68 10.48
N GLY A 253 24.34 8.69 10.01
CA GLY A 253 24.91 7.43 9.53
C GLY A 253 25.66 7.57 8.21
N GLY A 254 26.43 6.55 7.83
CA GLY A 254 27.13 6.46 6.56
C GLY A 254 26.30 5.81 5.46
N SER A 255 26.43 6.30 4.23
CA SER A 255 25.73 5.78 3.04
C SER A 255 26.52 4.62 2.40
N VAL A 256 25.89 3.94 1.45
CA VAL A 256 26.46 2.80 0.71
C VAL A 256 26.07 2.86 -0.76
N ALA A 257 26.97 2.42 -1.63
CA ALA A 257 26.65 2.15 -3.03
C ALA A 257 26.30 0.66 -3.23
N GLY A 258 25.28 0.35 -4.02
CA GLY A 258 24.87 -1.04 -4.30
C GLY A 258 24.01 -1.68 -3.20
N ASN A 259 24.05 -3.02 -3.11
CA ASN A 259 23.13 -3.80 -2.26
C ASN A 259 23.71 -4.06 -0.87
N ALA A 260 23.66 -3.03 -0.02
CA ALA A 260 24.07 -3.10 1.39
C ALA A 260 23.22 -2.18 2.28
N GLY A 261 23.29 -2.41 3.59
CA GLY A 261 22.63 -1.62 4.63
C GLY A 261 23.33 -0.30 4.90
N CYS A 262 22.57 0.79 4.89
CA CYS A 262 23.03 2.10 5.34
C CYS A 262 23.30 2.13 6.86
N GLY A 263 24.16 3.03 7.34
CA GLY A 263 24.41 3.21 8.76
C GLY A 263 23.28 3.97 9.46
N GLY A 264 22.93 3.55 10.69
CA GLY A 264 21.94 4.24 11.52
C GLY A 264 22.45 5.59 12.04
N GLY A 265 21.54 6.52 12.29
CA GLY A 265 21.90 7.80 12.91
C GLY A 265 22.48 7.63 14.33
N GLY A 266 23.23 8.63 14.78
CA GLY A 266 23.88 8.69 16.08
C GLY A 266 22.97 9.28 17.17
N ARG A 267 23.58 9.74 18.26
CA ARG A 267 22.84 10.35 19.39
C ARG A 267 23.35 11.76 19.65
N ILE A 268 22.45 12.73 19.68
CA ILE A 268 22.75 14.11 20.01
C ILE A 268 21.91 14.52 21.22
N ALA A 269 22.54 14.87 22.32
CA ALA A 269 21.88 15.43 23.50
C ALA A 269 22.40 16.83 23.79
N ILE A 270 21.48 17.78 23.92
CA ILE A 270 21.80 19.17 24.29
C ILE A 270 20.94 19.52 25.50
N ILE A 271 21.61 19.65 26.65
CA ILE A 271 20.99 19.98 27.93
C ILE A 271 21.26 21.45 28.20
N TYR A 272 20.20 22.25 28.28
CA TYR A 272 20.25 23.67 28.57
C TYR A 272 19.34 24.06 29.74
N ASP A 273 19.54 25.27 30.27
CA ASP A 273 18.59 25.90 31.20
C ASP A 273 17.40 26.42 30.38
N SER A 274 16.23 25.79 30.52
CA SER A 274 15.00 26.14 29.80
C SER A 274 14.59 27.61 29.93
N ALA A 275 14.74 28.19 31.12
CA ALA A 275 14.35 29.57 31.38
C ALA A 275 15.36 30.56 30.77
N ALA A 276 16.63 30.21 30.73
CA ALA A 276 17.63 31.00 30.02
C ALA A 276 17.48 30.87 28.50
N GLN A 277 17.24 29.65 28.00
CA GLN A 277 17.14 29.34 26.58
C GLN A 277 15.94 30.02 25.90
N SER A 278 14.81 30.18 26.60
CA SER A 278 13.62 30.86 26.08
C SER A 278 13.86 32.33 25.72
N ASN A 279 14.92 32.95 26.28
CA ASN A 279 15.32 34.32 25.98
C ASN A 279 16.32 34.44 24.82
N VAL A 280 16.76 33.31 24.22
CA VAL A 280 17.71 33.32 23.11
C VAL A 280 16.98 33.54 21.78
N THR A 281 17.34 34.60 21.06
CA THR A 281 16.83 34.90 19.72
C THR A 281 17.81 34.49 18.62
N GLY A 282 17.32 34.13 17.43
CA GLY A 282 18.16 33.96 16.24
C GLY A 282 18.91 32.62 16.15
N LEU A 283 18.38 31.56 16.75
CA LEU A 283 18.93 30.21 16.63
C LEU A 283 18.66 29.65 15.22
N LEU A 284 19.68 29.58 14.37
CA LEU A 284 19.62 28.98 13.02
C LEU A 284 20.70 27.91 12.88
N ILE A 285 20.69 26.93 13.78
CA ILE A 285 21.60 25.77 13.75
C ILE A 285 20.82 24.57 13.23
N GLN A 286 21.41 23.79 12.33
CA GLN A 286 20.86 22.50 11.96
C GLN A 286 21.41 21.41 12.89
N ILE A 287 20.52 20.61 13.49
CA ILE A 287 20.87 19.44 14.29
C ILE A 287 20.41 18.20 13.54
N SER A 288 21.31 17.28 13.21
CA SER A 288 21.00 16.11 12.38
C SER A 288 21.61 14.84 12.95
N ALA A 289 20.74 13.94 13.41
CA ALA A 289 21.03 12.54 13.66
C ALA A 289 20.36 11.67 12.59
N ALA A 290 20.44 12.06 11.31
CA ALA A 290 19.76 11.33 10.24
C ALA A 290 20.32 9.90 10.06
N GLY A 291 19.42 8.95 9.78
CA GLY A 291 19.79 7.69 9.12
C GLY A 291 19.90 7.92 7.62
N GLU A 292 20.78 7.19 6.95
CA GLU A 292 20.94 7.32 5.51
C GLU A 292 19.80 6.60 4.76
N THR A 293 19.10 7.35 3.90
CA THR A 293 17.94 6.87 3.12
C THR A 293 18.23 6.71 1.63
N SER A 294 19.47 6.98 1.23
CA SER A 294 19.91 7.04 -0.16
C SER A 294 20.29 5.67 -0.75
N GLY A 295 20.57 4.66 0.09
CA GLY A 295 20.90 3.30 -0.35
C GLY A 295 19.69 2.38 -0.48
N SER A 296 19.86 1.23 -1.13
CA SER A 296 18.81 0.21 -1.36
C SER A 296 18.18 -0.33 -0.08
N TYR A 297 18.88 -0.21 1.05
CA TYR A 297 18.46 -0.68 2.36
C TYR A 297 18.67 0.44 3.41
N PRO A 298 17.68 1.34 3.58
CA PRO A 298 17.81 2.53 4.39
C PRO A 298 17.92 2.21 5.89
N ALA A 299 18.59 3.09 6.63
CA ALA A 299 18.75 2.98 8.07
C ALA A 299 17.74 3.86 8.82
N ASP A 300 17.61 3.64 10.13
CA ASP A 300 16.72 4.44 10.97
C ASP A 300 17.40 5.72 11.50
N LEU A 301 16.57 6.70 11.82
CA LEU A 301 16.98 7.95 12.46
C LEU A 301 17.67 7.70 13.81
N GLY A 302 18.68 8.49 14.11
CA GLY A 302 19.28 8.64 15.43
C GLY A 302 18.44 9.49 16.38
N THR A 303 18.86 9.61 17.64
CA THR A 303 18.07 10.32 18.67
C THR A 303 18.53 11.76 18.88
N LEU A 304 17.58 12.67 19.02
CA LEU A 304 17.78 14.04 19.50
C LEU A 304 17.18 14.16 20.91
N TYR A 305 17.93 14.66 21.88
CA TYR A 305 17.44 14.90 23.23
C TYR A 305 17.62 16.36 23.64
N PHE A 306 16.50 17.01 23.99
CA PHE A 306 16.42 18.36 24.53
C PHE A 306 15.50 18.36 25.76
N PRO A 307 15.75 19.18 26.80
CA PRO A 307 14.93 19.21 28.00
C PRO A 307 13.48 19.70 27.75
N ASP A 308 13.23 20.46 26.67
CA ASP A 308 11.91 20.93 26.25
C ASP A 308 11.85 21.17 24.72
N ASN A 309 10.81 21.85 24.24
CA ASN A 309 10.59 22.14 22.82
C ASN A 309 11.26 23.45 22.32
N GLN A 310 12.10 24.12 23.12
CA GLN A 310 12.68 25.43 22.77
C GLN A 310 13.63 25.37 21.57
N LEU A 311 14.20 24.19 21.26
CA LEU A 311 14.97 23.98 20.02
C LEU A 311 14.12 23.46 18.85
N LEU A 312 12.83 23.17 19.07
CA LEU A 312 11.89 22.79 18.01
C LEU A 312 11.20 24.03 17.40
N ILE A 313 11.98 25.06 17.10
CA ILE A 313 11.47 26.34 16.59
C ILE A 313 11.07 26.24 15.12
N SER A 314 10.08 27.05 14.72
CA SER A 314 9.64 27.15 13.32
C SER A 314 10.49 28.18 12.54
N PRO A 315 11.09 27.83 11.38
CA PRO A 315 11.04 26.52 10.75
C PRO A 315 12.00 25.51 11.41
N PHE A 316 11.46 24.33 11.72
CA PHE A 316 12.19 23.18 12.21
C PHE A 316 12.92 22.53 11.04
N ILE A 317 14.25 22.50 11.13
CA ILE A 317 15.16 22.01 10.07
C ILE A 317 15.98 20.79 10.53
N HIS A 318 15.69 20.26 11.72
CA HIS A 318 16.48 19.17 12.31
C HIS A 318 16.03 17.81 11.78
N SER A 319 16.88 16.80 11.97
CA SER A 319 16.57 15.42 11.59
C SER A 319 16.90 14.46 12.74
N GLY A 320 15.93 13.65 13.16
CA GLY A 320 16.11 12.65 14.20
C GLY A 320 14.82 12.28 14.95
N GLN A 321 14.92 11.26 15.78
CA GLN A 321 13.88 10.84 16.71
C GLN A 321 13.97 11.71 17.96
N TRP A 322 12.97 12.56 18.21
CA TRP A 322 13.02 13.45 19.37
C TRP A 322 12.61 12.71 20.63
N ALA A 323 13.55 12.57 21.56
CA ALA A 323 13.35 11.99 22.88
C ALA A 323 13.21 13.14 23.90
N ALA A 324 12.00 13.40 24.37
CA ALA A 324 11.72 14.39 25.41
C ALA A 324 11.64 13.73 26.81
N PRO A 325 11.92 14.47 27.90
CA PRO A 325 11.68 13.97 29.26
C PRO A 325 10.18 13.87 29.59
N GLY A 326 9.68 12.65 29.79
CA GLY A 326 8.43 12.34 30.52
C GLY A 326 7.10 12.89 29.98
N ALA A 327 7.09 13.72 28.94
CA ALA A 327 5.89 14.33 28.38
C ALA A 327 5.50 13.68 27.06
N ALA A 328 4.32 13.07 27.01
CA ALA A 328 3.70 12.63 25.76
C ALA A 328 2.89 13.75 25.09
N ASN A 329 2.82 14.96 25.67
CA ASN A 329 2.00 16.06 25.16
C ASN A 329 2.86 17.28 24.83
N PHE A 330 2.76 17.77 23.60
CA PHE A 330 3.52 18.92 23.11
C PHE A 330 2.59 19.98 22.53
N SER A 331 2.92 21.26 22.75
CA SER A 331 2.17 22.39 22.20
C SER A 331 3.09 23.33 21.42
N PHE A 332 2.60 23.82 20.29
CA PHE A 332 3.26 24.80 19.44
C PHE A 332 2.26 25.88 19.02
N ASP A 333 2.70 27.13 18.91
CA ASP A 333 1.85 28.16 18.30
C ASP A 333 1.74 27.94 16.79
N THR A 334 2.86 27.64 16.13
CA THR A 334 2.97 27.26 14.72
C THR A 334 4.12 26.28 14.58
N LEU A 335 3.98 25.30 13.70
CA LEU A 335 5.04 24.34 13.41
C LEU A 335 5.26 24.24 11.91
N THR A 336 6.40 24.77 11.43
CA THR A 336 6.86 24.53 10.06
C THR A 336 8.02 23.55 10.08
N VAL A 337 7.93 22.39 9.43
CA VAL A 337 9.05 21.47 9.21
C VAL A 337 9.55 21.67 7.78
N SER A 338 10.78 22.19 7.62
CA SER A 338 11.35 22.58 6.33
C SER A 338 12.60 21.76 6.03
N ASN A 339 12.50 20.79 5.11
CA ASN A 339 13.57 19.84 4.77
C ASN A 339 14.20 19.10 5.98
N GLY A 340 13.52 19.08 7.13
CA GLY A 340 13.87 18.28 8.29
C GLY A 340 13.02 17.01 8.40
N TRP A 341 13.53 15.99 9.08
CA TRP A 341 12.80 14.75 9.36
C TRP A 341 12.71 14.49 10.86
N VAL A 342 11.53 14.73 11.44
CA VAL A 342 11.25 14.44 12.86
C VAL A 342 10.35 13.23 13.02
N ARG A 343 10.71 12.37 13.98
CA ARG A 343 9.82 11.33 14.51
C ARG A 343 9.50 11.59 15.97
N PHE A 344 8.22 11.58 16.29
CA PHE A 344 7.70 11.53 17.65
C PHE A 344 7.29 10.09 17.96
N PHE A 345 8.13 9.42 18.75
CA PHE A 345 8.09 7.96 18.93
C PHE A 345 7.59 7.50 20.31
N GLN A 346 7.18 8.42 21.18
CA GLN A 346 6.73 8.06 22.54
C GLN A 346 5.26 7.60 22.52
N ASP A 347 4.95 6.55 23.27
CA ASP A 347 3.59 6.05 23.48
C ASP A 347 2.67 7.19 23.96
N GLY A 348 1.48 7.32 23.37
CA GLY A 348 0.53 8.36 23.74
C GLY A 348 0.89 9.77 23.26
N THR A 349 1.84 9.93 22.33
CA THR A 349 2.19 11.25 21.77
C THR A 349 0.95 12.01 21.28
N SER A 350 0.71 13.18 21.84
CA SER A 350 -0.29 14.16 21.43
C SER A 350 0.38 15.49 21.11
N ILE A 351 0.25 15.96 19.88
CA ILE A 351 0.79 17.24 19.43
C ILE A 351 -0.37 18.20 19.21
N THR A 352 -0.29 19.38 19.82
CA THR A 352 -1.22 20.48 19.60
C THR A 352 -0.49 21.63 18.91
N VAL A 353 -1.02 22.10 17.78
CA VAL A 353 -0.55 23.29 17.08
C VAL A 353 -1.69 24.29 17.06
N THR A 354 -1.55 25.42 17.74
CA THR A 354 -2.65 26.40 17.90
C THR A 354 -3.04 27.04 16.56
N ASN A 355 -2.07 27.33 15.70
CA ASN A 355 -2.28 27.87 14.36
C ASN A 355 -1.97 26.80 13.30
N ASN A 356 -1.08 27.10 12.35
CA ASN A 356 -0.82 26.23 11.20
C ASN A 356 0.31 25.22 11.49
N LEU A 357 0.13 24.00 10.98
CA LEU A 357 1.23 23.06 10.78
C LEU A 357 1.57 23.01 9.28
N MET A 358 2.83 23.22 8.91
CA MET A 358 3.30 23.12 7.54
C MET A 358 4.48 22.14 7.44
N VAL A 359 4.42 21.17 6.54
CA VAL A 359 5.56 20.32 6.16
C VAL A 359 5.95 20.66 4.73
N VAL A 360 7.20 21.11 4.55
CA VAL A 360 7.69 21.67 3.29
C VAL A 360 9.05 21.11 2.89
N GLY A 361 9.24 20.91 1.59
CA GLY A 361 10.49 20.44 0.99
C GLY A 361 10.53 18.92 0.82
N SER A 362 11.34 18.44 -0.13
CA SER A 362 11.40 17.02 -0.52
C SER A 362 11.92 16.10 0.59
N ALA A 363 12.68 16.66 1.54
CA ALA A 363 13.14 15.98 2.74
C ALA A 363 12.23 16.23 3.96
N GLY A 364 11.26 17.16 3.86
CA GLY A 364 10.34 17.50 4.94
C GLY A 364 9.47 16.32 5.31
N ARG A 365 9.64 15.79 6.53
CA ARG A 365 8.93 14.59 6.99
C ARG A 365 8.60 14.68 8.47
N VAL A 366 7.34 14.44 8.79
CA VAL A 366 6.84 14.29 10.16
C VAL A 366 6.31 12.88 10.33
N GLU A 367 6.72 12.20 11.40
CA GLU A 367 6.21 10.88 11.79
C GLU A 367 5.70 10.93 13.22
N ILE A 368 4.49 10.45 13.45
CA ILE A 368 3.87 10.43 14.78
C ILE A 368 3.36 9.01 15.07
N GLY A 369 3.77 8.45 16.21
CA GLY A 369 3.24 7.19 16.72
C GLY A 369 3.99 5.93 16.28
N ALA A 370 5.23 6.04 15.82
CA ALA A 370 6.06 4.89 15.45
C ALA A 370 7.27 4.75 16.37
N ASN A 371 7.65 3.53 16.77
CA ASN A 371 8.85 3.23 17.54
C ASN A 371 9.92 2.49 16.70
N THR A 372 11.12 2.30 17.28
CA THR A 372 12.33 1.73 16.68
C THR A 372 12.12 0.31 16.14
N TYR A 373 12.75 0.01 15.01
CA TYR A 373 12.77 -1.24 14.22
C TYR A 373 12.80 -2.58 15.01
N MET A 374 11.92 -3.54 14.67
CA MET A 374 11.95 -4.90 15.26
C MET A 374 12.91 -5.87 14.55
N ALA A 375 13.69 -6.60 15.35
CA ALA A 375 14.83 -7.42 14.96
C ALA A 375 14.52 -8.83 14.41
N ASN A 376 13.29 -9.15 13.99
CA ASN A 376 12.98 -10.52 13.57
C ASN A 376 11.79 -10.65 12.59
N GLY A 377 11.92 -10.00 11.43
CA GLY A 377 10.97 -10.17 10.35
C GLY A 377 11.54 -9.62 9.06
N SER A 378 12.20 -10.47 8.29
CA SER A 378 12.45 -10.22 6.87
C SER A 378 11.10 -10.14 6.16
N TYR A 379 10.57 -8.93 6.00
CA TYR A 379 9.43 -8.65 5.11
C TYR A 379 9.94 -7.82 3.94
N LEU A 380 9.81 -8.41 2.75
CA LEU A 380 10.61 -8.13 1.56
C LEU A 380 10.16 -6.90 0.76
N ASP A 381 11.17 -6.36 0.07
CA ASP A 381 11.17 -5.82 -1.30
C ASP A 381 10.05 -4.83 -1.67
N GLY A 382 10.43 -3.55 -1.75
CA GLY A 382 9.57 -2.46 -2.21
C GLY A 382 9.46 -1.28 -1.26
N THR A 383 10.42 -1.10 -0.33
CA THR A 383 10.55 0.06 0.58
C THR A 383 9.40 0.24 1.58
N TYR A 384 9.21 -0.75 2.46
CA TYR A 384 8.35 -0.61 3.65
C TYR A 384 9.15 -0.92 4.91
N ASN A 385 9.66 0.13 5.55
CA ASN A 385 10.23 0.03 6.89
C ASN A 385 9.07 -0.14 7.87
N LEU A 386 8.73 -1.39 8.21
CA LEU A 386 7.81 -1.71 9.30
C LEU A 386 8.43 -1.21 10.61
N LEU A 387 8.03 0.00 11.01
CA LEU A 387 8.28 0.52 12.35
C LEU A 387 7.44 -0.27 13.35
N LEU A 388 7.97 -0.46 14.56
CA LEU A 388 7.23 -1.09 15.65
C LEU A 388 5.96 -0.28 15.92
N PHE A 389 4.82 -0.94 15.88
CA PHE A 389 3.57 -0.41 16.34
C PHE A 389 3.40 -0.77 17.83
N TYR A 390 2.90 0.17 18.62
CA TYR A 390 2.82 0.02 20.07
C TYR A 390 1.95 -1.17 20.53
N ASN A 391 2.28 -1.67 21.72
CA ASN A 391 1.51 -2.71 22.40
C ASN A 391 0.07 -2.24 22.72
N ALA A 392 -0.85 -3.21 22.81
CA ALA A 392 -2.21 -3.00 23.30
C ALA A 392 -2.24 -2.26 24.65
N GLY A 393 -3.09 -1.23 24.77
CA GLY A 393 -3.34 -0.49 26.02
C GLY A 393 -2.79 0.94 26.09
N ALA A 394 -2.07 1.41 25.08
CA ALA A 394 -1.59 2.81 25.01
C ALA A 394 -2.69 3.80 24.62
N VAL A 395 -2.53 5.08 24.99
CA VAL A 395 -3.37 6.18 24.48
C VAL A 395 -3.11 6.35 22.98
N PRO A 396 -4.13 6.45 22.11
CA PRO A 396 -3.94 6.69 20.68
C PRO A 396 -3.15 7.98 20.42
N PRO A 397 -2.12 7.96 19.56
CA PRO A 397 -1.42 9.17 19.15
C PRO A 397 -2.38 10.19 18.53
N ALA A 398 -2.16 11.47 18.81
CA ALA A 398 -3.02 12.55 18.37
C ALA A 398 -2.23 13.71 17.75
N LEU A 399 -2.78 14.31 16.70
CA LEU A 399 -2.34 15.59 16.15
C LEU A 399 -3.55 16.52 16.06
N ASN A 400 -3.51 17.63 16.79
CA ASN A 400 -4.55 18.65 16.81
C ASN A 400 -3.98 19.95 16.21
N VAL A 401 -4.59 20.47 15.15
CA VAL A 401 -4.16 21.69 14.46
C VAL A 401 -5.32 22.69 14.45
N GLY A 402 -5.17 23.80 15.16
CA GLY A 402 -6.20 24.84 15.28
C GLY A 402 -6.35 25.72 14.03
N GLY A 403 -5.35 25.73 13.15
CA GLY A 403 -5.38 26.33 11.83
C GLY A 403 -5.42 25.28 10.71
N ASN A 404 -4.63 25.50 9.67
CA ASN A 404 -4.48 24.61 8.52
C ASN A 404 -3.34 23.59 8.74
N LEU A 405 -3.54 22.38 8.23
CA LEU A 405 -2.47 21.39 8.05
C LEU A 405 -2.05 21.37 6.56
N ILE A 406 -0.82 21.75 6.28
CA ILE A 406 -0.32 22.01 4.92
C ILE A 406 0.85 21.10 4.61
N LEU A 407 0.75 20.30 3.54
CA LEU A 407 1.86 19.54 2.97
C LEU A 407 2.19 20.13 1.59
N THR A 408 3.41 20.61 1.39
CA THR A 408 3.79 21.24 0.12
C THR A 408 5.26 20.98 -0.28
N ASN A 409 5.59 21.20 -1.56
CA ASN A 409 6.93 21.02 -2.13
C ASN A 409 7.59 19.69 -1.78
N GLY A 410 6.83 18.58 -1.76
CA GLY A 410 7.35 17.25 -1.42
C GLY A 410 7.26 16.85 0.05
N GLY A 411 6.65 17.70 0.91
CA GLY A 411 6.45 17.41 2.33
C GLY A 411 5.61 16.16 2.58
N LYS A 412 5.96 15.41 3.64
CA LYS A 412 5.35 14.12 4.00
C LYS A 412 4.91 14.09 5.46
N LEU A 413 3.72 13.54 5.70
CA LEU A 413 3.23 13.23 7.06
C LEU A 413 2.90 11.75 7.14
N TYR A 414 3.47 11.06 8.13
CA TYR A 414 3.11 9.68 8.49
C TYR A 414 2.43 9.69 9.85
N MET A 415 1.25 9.09 9.90
CA MET A 415 0.51 8.88 11.14
C MET A 415 0.34 7.38 11.35
N TYR A 416 0.89 6.88 12.45
CA TYR A 416 0.86 5.46 12.79
C TYR A 416 -0.20 5.18 13.84
N SER A 417 -1.05 4.19 13.56
CA SER A 417 -2.11 3.78 14.47
C SER A 417 -1.63 2.73 15.46
N ILE A 418 -2.06 2.83 16.72
CA ILE A 418 -1.93 1.74 17.70
C ILE A 418 -2.96 0.64 17.46
N GLN A 419 -2.82 -0.43 18.25
CA GLN A 419 -3.81 -1.48 18.39
C GLN A 419 -5.11 -0.95 19.01
N THR A 420 -6.26 -1.22 18.38
CA THR A 420 -7.59 -1.06 18.98
C THR A 420 -8.15 -2.39 19.49
N ASN A 421 -9.01 -2.33 20.50
CA ASN A 421 -9.79 -3.47 21.01
C ASN A 421 -11.27 -3.38 20.58
N ASP A 422 -11.56 -2.57 19.55
CA ASP A 422 -12.87 -2.34 18.92
C ASP A 422 -14.01 -1.87 19.84
N SER A 423 -13.73 -1.51 21.10
CA SER A 423 -14.77 -1.12 22.07
C SER A 423 -14.93 0.39 22.26
N TYR A 424 -13.85 1.19 22.21
CA TYR A 424 -13.79 2.66 22.01
C TYR A 424 -12.39 3.20 22.39
N PRO A 425 -11.82 4.20 21.69
CA PRO A 425 -12.28 4.73 20.41
C PRO A 425 -12.11 3.70 19.28
N SER A 426 -12.91 3.82 18.23
CA SER A 426 -12.83 2.94 17.05
C SER A 426 -11.68 3.28 16.10
N TYR A 427 -10.62 3.92 16.60
CA TYR A 427 -9.43 4.33 15.86
C TYR A 427 -8.20 4.21 16.77
N GLY A 428 -7.04 3.92 16.20
CA GLY A 428 -5.78 3.85 16.94
C GLY A 428 -4.87 5.06 16.71
N ALA A 429 -5.33 6.08 15.97
CA ALA A 429 -4.72 7.40 15.92
C ALA A 429 -5.74 8.45 15.47
N ARG A 430 -5.55 9.71 15.86
CA ARG A 430 -6.43 10.81 15.44
C ARG A 430 -5.67 12.02 14.92
N VAL A 431 -6.14 12.58 13.82
CA VAL A 431 -5.71 13.90 13.32
C VAL A 431 -6.94 14.80 13.23
N SER A 432 -6.93 15.88 14.00
CA SER A 432 -8.00 16.90 14.01
C SER A 432 -7.44 18.21 13.50
N VAL A 433 -8.04 18.74 12.44
CA VAL A 433 -7.71 20.04 11.87
C VAL A 433 -8.95 20.91 11.97
N THR A 434 -8.87 22.07 12.60
CA THR A 434 -10.03 22.95 12.76
C THR A 434 -10.44 23.56 11.41
N ASN A 435 -9.46 23.96 10.59
CA ASN A 435 -9.68 24.49 9.26
C ASN A 435 -9.40 23.40 8.20
N ASP A 436 -8.45 23.64 7.28
CA ASP A 436 -8.30 22.81 6.09
C ASP A 436 -7.05 21.92 6.14
N LEU A 437 -7.18 20.71 5.60
CA LEU A 437 -6.06 19.85 5.22
C LEU A 437 -5.75 20.05 3.74
N LEU A 438 -4.59 20.65 3.45
CA LEU A 438 -4.14 21.00 2.11
C LEU A 438 -2.91 20.15 1.73
N ILE A 439 -3.06 19.27 0.74
CA ILE A 439 -1.97 18.46 0.19
C ILE A 439 -1.67 18.94 -1.24
N TYR A 440 -0.59 19.71 -1.37
CA TYR A 440 -0.14 20.27 -2.65
C TYR A 440 0.68 19.26 -3.47
N ALA A 441 0.99 19.62 -4.71
CA ALA A 441 1.69 18.75 -5.66
C ALA A 441 2.99 18.17 -5.07
N SER A 442 3.25 16.89 -5.39
CA SER A 442 4.39 16.10 -4.92
C SER A 442 4.41 15.78 -3.42
N SER A 443 3.46 16.29 -2.63
CA SER A 443 3.32 15.97 -1.21
C SER A 443 2.43 14.77 -0.95
N ARG A 444 2.66 14.08 0.17
CA ARG A 444 1.96 12.84 0.51
C ARG A 444 1.62 12.72 2.00
N LEU A 445 0.41 12.23 2.27
CA LEU A 445 -0.03 11.81 3.60
C LEU A 445 -0.11 10.28 3.66
N TYR A 446 0.44 9.69 4.71
CA TYR A 446 0.51 8.25 4.91
C TYR A 446 -0.22 7.84 6.21
N PRO A 447 -1.50 7.42 6.11
CA PRO A 447 -2.18 6.79 7.23
C PRO A 447 -1.78 5.32 7.31
N VAL A 448 -1.13 4.93 8.41
CA VAL A 448 -0.60 3.58 8.59
C VAL A 448 -1.46 2.82 9.59
N SER A 449 -2.14 1.77 9.12
CA SER A 449 -2.92 0.89 9.99
C SER A 449 -2.00 -0.05 10.77
N HIS A 450 -2.49 -0.50 11.94
CA HIS A 450 -1.78 -1.48 12.74
C HIS A 450 -1.76 -2.84 12.02
N PRO A 451 -0.59 -3.48 11.85
CA PRO A 451 -0.40 -4.60 10.93
C PRO A 451 -1.03 -5.93 11.38
N THR A 452 -1.41 -6.06 12.66
CA THR A 452 -1.95 -7.32 13.19
C THR A 452 -3.42 -7.28 13.59
N ASN A 453 -3.95 -6.12 14.01
CA ASN A 453 -5.34 -5.99 14.43
C ASN A 453 -6.12 -4.92 13.64
N GLY A 454 -5.46 -4.14 12.78
CA GLY A 454 -6.13 -3.25 11.84
C GLY A 454 -6.55 -1.89 12.40
N GLY A 455 -6.10 -1.52 13.62
CA GLY A 455 -6.30 -0.16 14.14
C GLY A 455 -5.93 0.90 13.11
N SER A 456 -6.72 1.97 12.99
CA SER A 456 -6.60 2.94 11.90
C SER A 456 -6.52 4.39 12.36
N VAL A 457 -6.08 5.27 11.46
CA VAL A 457 -6.04 6.73 11.68
C VAL A 457 -7.38 7.35 11.30
N PHE A 458 -7.94 8.19 12.16
CA PHE A 458 -9.13 8.97 11.87
C PHE A 458 -8.81 10.46 11.66
N PHE A 459 -9.18 11.00 10.49
CA PHE A 459 -8.98 12.41 10.16
C PHE A 459 -10.30 13.19 10.21
N THR A 460 -10.26 14.36 10.84
CA THR A 460 -11.37 15.32 10.88
C THR A 460 -10.90 16.71 10.46
N MET A 461 -11.64 17.39 9.59
CA MET A 461 -11.31 18.72 9.06
C MET A 461 -12.55 19.49 8.58
N SER A 462 -12.39 20.78 8.24
CA SER A 462 -13.40 21.54 7.51
C SER A 462 -13.40 21.16 6.02
N ASN A 463 -12.29 21.39 5.31
CA ASN A 463 -12.11 20.94 3.94
C ASN A 463 -10.86 20.06 3.81
N LEU A 464 -10.91 19.13 2.85
CA LEU A 464 -9.75 18.37 2.38
C LEU A 464 -9.49 18.72 0.91
N VAL A 465 -8.28 19.16 0.59
CA VAL A 465 -7.85 19.43 -0.79
C VAL A 465 -6.63 18.59 -1.13
N ILE A 466 -6.75 17.76 -2.17
CA ILE A 466 -5.66 16.96 -2.74
C ILE A 466 -5.40 17.47 -4.14
N ALA A 467 -4.32 18.23 -4.32
CA ALA A 467 -3.92 18.78 -5.62
C ALA A 467 -3.46 17.68 -6.59
N SER A 468 -3.38 17.99 -7.88
CA SER A 468 -2.78 17.08 -8.85
C SER A 468 -1.33 16.74 -8.47
N ASN A 469 -0.93 15.47 -8.69
CA ASN A 469 0.34 14.90 -8.24
C ASN A 469 0.54 14.86 -6.70
N ALA A 470 -0.49 15.16 -5.91
CA ALA A 470 -0.52 14.92 -4.47
C ALA A 470 -1.23 13.60 -4.17
N ALA A 471 -0.98 13.01 -2.99
CA ALA A 471 -1.68 11.79 -2.61
C ALA A 471 -1.93 11.62 -1.10
N ILE A 472 -3.03 10.95 -0.78
CA ILE A 472 -3.13 10.15 0.45
C ILE A 472 -2.81 8.71 0.05
N ASP A 473 -1.74 8.16 0.61
CA ASP A 473 -1.15 6.89 0.20
C ASP A 473 -1.15 5.91 1.38
N ALA A 474 -2.07 4.95 1.33
CA ALA A 474 -2.22 3.84 2.26
C ALA A 474 -1.89 2.49 1.60
N ASN A 475 -1.19 2.48 0.46
CA ASN A 475 -0.90 1.24 -0.26
C ASN A 475 -0.02 0.30 0.58
N SER A 476 -0.42 -0.97 0.71
CA SER A 476 0.27 -1.96 1.55
C SER A 476 0.46 -1.57 3.03
N LEU A 477 -0.28 -0.57 3.52
CA LEU A 477 -0.20 -0.08 4.91
C LEU A 477 -1.33 -0.64 5.80
N GLY A 478 -1.88 -1.80 5.44
CA GLY A 478 -2.91 -2.55 6.15
C GLY A 478 -2.36 -3.70 6.98
N TYR A 479 -3.07 -4.85 6.98
CA TYR A 479 -2.58 -6.04 7.66
C TYR A 479 -1.32 -6.61 7.00
N ALA A 480 -0.40 -7.10 7.81
CA ALA A 480 0.86 -7.67 7.36
C ALA A 480 0.67 -8.99 6.58
N PRO A 481 1.58 -9.30 5.63
CA PRO A 481 1.60 -10.59 4.96
C PRO A 481 2.05 -11.71 5.89
N GLY A 482 1.94 -12.96 5.44
CA GLY A 482 2.50 -14.09 6.20
C GLY A 482 4.04 -14.07 6.24
N SER A 483 4.62 -14.68 7.27
CA SER A 483 6.07 -14.77 7.48
C SER A 483 6.79 -15.78 6.58
N GLN A 484 8.05 -15.51 6.22
CA GLN A 484 8.92 -16.36 5.39
C GLN A 484 9.16 -17.78 5.95
N SER A 485 9.00 -17.98 7.27
CA SER A 485 9.28 -19.24 7.96
C SER A 485 8.14 -20.25 7.81
N GLY A 486 8.03 -20.89 6.63
CA GLY A 486 7.01 -21.88 6.31
C GLY A 486 5.80 -21.31 5.56
N SER A 487 4.80 -22.15 5.31
CA SER A 487 3.56 -21.80 4.59
C SER A 487 2.53 -21.15 5.55
N ASN A 488 2.84 -19.97 6.05
CA ASN A 488 2.01 -19.26 7.03
C ASN A 488 0.93 -18.40 6.35
N PRO A 489 -0.26 -18.28 6.96
CA PRO A 489 -1.25 -17.32 6.51
C PRO A 489 -0.80 -15.88 6.80
N GLY A 490 -1.35 -14.92 6.07
CA GLY A 490 -1.21 -13.49 6.40
C GLY A 490 -2.01 -13.06 7.62
N PHE A 491 -2.03 -11.77 7.92
CA PHE A 491 -2.86 -11.19 8.97
C PHE A 491 -4.19 -10.65 8.40
N GLY A 492 -5.17 -10.45 9.30
CA GLY A 492 -6.49 -9.92 8.98
C GLY A 492 -7.59 -10.99 8.81
N PRO A 493 -8.88 -10.59 8.85
CA PRO A 493 -10.01 -11.52 8.77
C PRO A 493 -10.11 -12.26 7.42
N GLY A 494 -9.70 -11.61 6.32
CA GLY A 494 -9.68 -12.16 4.97
C GLY A 494 -8.32 -12.67 4.54
N LYS A 495 -7.44 -13.06 5.47
CA LYS A 495 -6.07 -13.52 5.19
C LYS A 495 -6.03 -14.67 4.18
N GLY A 496 -5.03 -14.63 3.29
CA GLY A 496 -4.75 -15.73 2.36
C GLY A 496 -4.16 -16.94 3.09
N ALA A 497 -4.66 -18.14 2.80
CA ALA A 497 -4.10 -19.39 3.30
C ALA A 497 -2.97 -19.90 2.38
N ALA A 498 -1.78 -20.16 2.94
CA ALA A 498 -0.62 -20.60 2.16
C ALA A 498 -0.40 -19.72 0.91
N ARG A 499 -0.50 -20.24 -0.32
CA ARG A 499 -0.27 -19.46 -1.55
C ARG A 499 -1.51 -18.72 -2.07
N ALA A 500 -2.62 -18.75 -1.34
CA ALA A 500 -3.86 -18.08 -1.74
C ALA A 500 -3.78 -16.57 -1.48
N GLY A 501 -4.49 -15.79 -2.30
CA GLY A 501 -4.57 -14.35 -2.14
C GLY A 501 -5.59 -13.96 -1.08
N ALA A 502 -5.39 -12.80 -0.47
CA ALA A 502 -6.29 -12.28 0.56
C ALA A 502 -7.56 -11.66 -0.03
N GLY A 503 -8.63 -11.55 0.78
CA GLY A 503 -9.89 -10.88 0.45
C GLY A 503 -10.18 -9.69 1.35
N TYR A 504 -11.10 -8.81 0.93
CA TYR A 504 -11.71 -7.79 1.80
C TYR A 504 -13.09 -7.34 1.28
N GLY A 505 -13.12 -6.52 0.21
CA GLY A 505 -14.35 -6.18 -0.51
C GLY A 505 -14.69 -7.22 -1.57
N GLY A 506 -13.66 -7.78 -2.21
CA GLY A 506 -13.70 -8.91 -3.13
C GLY A 506 -13.01 -10.14 -2.54
N PHE A 507 -13.38 -11.31 -3.05
CA PHE A 507 -12.77 -12.58 -2.66
C PHE A 507 -11.38 -12.72 -3.26
N GLY A 508 -10.42 -13.21 -2.47
CA GLY A 508 -9.05 -13.47 -2.92
C GLY A 508 -8.94 -14.67 -3.86
N GLY A 509 -7.93 -14.70 -4.71
CA GLY A 509 -7.66 -15.80 -5.63
C GLY A 509 -7.39 -17.10 -4.89
N ASN A 510 -8.06 -18.17 -5.30
CA ASN A 510 -8.07 -19.43 -4.57
C ASN A 510 -6.94 -20.37 -5.01
N PHE A 511 -6.00 -20.64 -4.10
CA PHE A 511 -5.00 -21.69 -4.28
C PHE A 511 -5.14 -22.75 -3.18
N GLY A 512 -5.39 -24.01 -3.57
CA GLY A 512 -5.07 -25.20 -2.77
C GLY A 512 -5.71 -25.36 -1.39
N ASN A 513 -6.66 -24.52 -0.96
CA ASN A 513 -7.63 -24.69 0.16
C ASN A 513 -8.43 -23.40 0.52
N GLY A 514 -8.65 -22.46 -0.42
CA GLY A 514 -9.54 -21.30 -0.22
C GLY A 514 -8.84 -19.94 -0.30
N GLY A 515 -9.34 -19.06 -1.17
CA GLY A 515 -9.00 -17.63 -1.18
C GLY A 515 -9.54 -16.88 0.04
N GLY A 516 -8.98 -15.71 0.31
CA GLY A 516 -9.41 -14.88 1.43
C GLY A 516 -10.86 -14.39 1.28
N LEU A 517 -11.64 -14.48 2.36
CA LEU A 517 -13.05 -14.06 2.39
C LEU A 517 -13.20 -12.53 2.46
N THR A 518 -14.40 -12.06 2.10
CA THR A 518 -14.81 -10.66 2.30
C THR A 518 -15.25 -10.42 3.74
N TYR A 519 -15.00 -9.23 4.29
CA TYR A 519 -15.41 -8.83 5.65
C TYR A 519 -15.60 -7.32 5.75
N GLY A 520 -16.13 -6.86 6.90
CA GLY A 520 -16.36 -5.44 7.17
C GLY A 520 -17.60 -4.87 6.49
N SER A 521 -17.95 -3.63 6.84
CA SER A 521 -19.11 -2.94 6.28
C SER A 521 -18.85 -2.40 4.86
N THR A 522 -19.86 -2.48 4.00
CA THR A 522 -19.84 -1.96 2.62
C THR A 522 -20.03 -0.44 2.56
N ASN A 523 -20.88 0.13 3.43
CA ASN A 523 -21.25 1.54 3.43
C ASN A 523 -20.49 2.36 4.49
N THR A 524 -19.79 1.68 5.40
CA THR A 524 -18.92 2.30 6.42
C THR A 524 -17.66 1.45 6.63
N PRO A 525 -16.77 1.30 5.63
CA PRO A 525 -15.57 0.49 5.79
C PRO A 525 -14.66 1.12 6.85
N LEU A 526 -14.37 0.37 7.91
CA LEU A 526 -13.52 0.78 9.03
C LEU A 526 -12.29 -0.12 9.22
N ASP A 527 -12.14 -1.12 8.35
CA ASP A 527 -11.05 -2.09 8.42
C ASP A 527 -10.06 -1.89 7.26
N PRO A 528 -8.76 -2.11 7.47
CA PRO A 528 -7.81 -2.24 6.38
C PRO A 528 -7.93 -3.61 5.70
N GLY A 529 -7.30 -3.75 4.54
CA GLY A 529 -7.20 -4.97 3.75
C GLY A 529 -6.25 -5.99 4.37
N SER A 530 -6.50 -7.27 4.10
CA SER A 530 -5.80 -8.44 4.67
C SER A 530 -4.53 -8.80 3.90
N GLY A 531 -3.58 -9.42 4.59
CA GLY A 531 -2.33 -9.91 4.01
C GLY A 531 -2.47 -11.26 3.30
N GLY A 532 -1.80 -11.39 2.17
CA GLY A 532 -1.66 -12.66 1.43
C GLY A 532 -0.79 -13.66 2.17
N GLY A 533 -1.01 -14.95 1.91
CA GLY A 533 -0.21 -16.01 2.53
C GLY A 533 1.13 -16.25 1.83
N THR A 534 1.97 -17.09 2.42
CA THR A 534 3.35 -17.33 1.95
C THR A 534 3.58 -18.65 1.24
N PHE A 535 4.66 -18.65 0.45
CA PHE A 535 5.39 -19.83 0.01
C PHE A 535 6.73 -19.91 0.77
N PRO A 536 7.28 -21.10 1.08
CA PRO A 536 8.57 -21.20 1.77
C PRO A 536 9.66 -20.36 1.11
N GLY A 537 10.29 -19.46 1.88
CA GLY A 537 11.32 -18.53 1.39
C GLY A 537 10.80 -17.30 0.65
N GLN A 538 9.48 -17.11 0.51
CA GLN A 538 8.85 -15.97 -0.16
C GLN A 538 7.64 -15.45 0.65
N PRO A 539 7.65 -14.22 1.19
CA PRO A 539 6.50 -13.65 1.87
C PRO A 539 5.36 -13.36 0.88
N GLY A 540 4.13 -13.26 1.42
CA GLY A 540 2.96 -12.78 0.68
C GLY A 540 2.96 -11.26 0.55
N GLY A 541 1.94 -10.72 -0.11
CA GLY A 541 1.71 -9.28 -0.18
C GLY A 541 0.94 -8.73 1.01
N GLY A 542 1.35 -7.58 1.55
CA GLY A 542 0.59 -6.85 2.59
C GLY A 542 -0.73 -6.30 2.05
N GLY A 543 -1.74 -6.22 2.90
CA GLY A 543 -3.03 -5.63 2.54
C GLY A 543 -2.98 -4.10 2.48
N GLY A 544 -3.87 -3.48 1.71
CA GLY A 544 -4.01 -2.02 1.69
C GLY A 544 -4.51 -1.46 3.02
N GLY A 545 -4.09 -0.24 3.38
CA GLY A 545 -4.48 0.42 4.64
C GLY A 545 -5.91 0.94 4.66
N LEU A 546 -6.24 1.77 5.65
CA LEU A 546 -7.52 2.49 5.72
C LEU A 546 -7.32 4.00 5.58
N VAL A 547 -8.04 4.62 4.65
CA VAL A 547 -8.21 6.07 4.61
C VAL A 547 -9.59 6.41 5.18
N ARG A 548 -9.63 6.95 6.40
CA ARG A 548 -10.88 7.33 7.10
C ARG A 548 -10.92 8.82 7.36
N VAL A 549 -11.73 9.54 6.59
CA VAL A 549 -11.80 11.00 6.57
C VAL A 549 -13.22 11.48 6.78
N GLN A 550 -13.38 12.46 7.67
CA GLN A 550 -14.62 13.22 7.82
C GLN A 550 -14.33 14.73 7.68
N ALA A 551 -14.74 15.29 6.55
CA ALA A 551 -14.74 16.73 6.31
C ALA A 551 -16.14 17.29 6.60
N SER A 552 -16.26 18.42 7.30
CA SER A 552 -17.58 19.04 7.54
C SER A 552 -18.15 19.75 6.31
N GLN A 553 -17.30 20.10 5.34
CA GLN A 553 -17.66 20.80 4.12
C GLN A 553 -17.23 19.99 2.89
N THR A 554 -16.18 20.41 2.17
CA THR A 554 -15.84 19.86 0.85
C THR A 554 -14.62 18.93 0.91
N ILE A 555 -14.69 17.81 0.19
CA ILE A 555 -13.51 17.02 -0.21
C ILE A 555 -13.24 17.25 -1.69
N THR A 556 -12.08 17.82 -2.02
CA THR A 556 -11.62 18.07 -3.40
C THR A 556 -10.48 17.12 -3.77
N ILE A 557 -10.68 16.28 -4.79
CA ILE A 557 -9.70 15.28 -5.23
C ILE A 557 -9.28 15.55 -6.68
N ASN A 558 -8.11 16.17 -6.86
CA ASN A 558 -7.42 16.34 -8.15
C ASN A 558 -6.16 15.46 -8.26
N GLY A 559 -5.72 14.89 -7.14
CA GLY A 559 -4.65 13.90 -7.05
C GLY A 559 -5.18 12.48 -6.80
N ALA A 560 -4.49 11.73 -5.95
CA ALA A 560 -4.83 10.34 -5.67
C ALA A 560 -5.18 10.08 -4.19
N ILE A 561 -6.14 9.19 -3.96
CA ILE A 561 -6.30 8.48 -2.69
C ILE A 561 -6.19 6.98 -2.99
N SER A 562 -5.25 6.29 -2.38
CA SER A 562 -5.01 4.88 -2.69
C SER A 562 -4.78 4.04 -1.44
N ALA A 563 -5.42 2.87 -1.38
CA ALA A 563 -5.20 1.85 -0.36
C ALA A 563 -5.12 0.47 -1.02
N ASN A 564 -4.23 0.30 -1.99
CA ASN A 564 -4.08 -0.92 -2.77
C ASN A 564 -3.33 -2.00 -2.01
N GLY A 565 -3.64 -3.26 -2.30
CA GLY A 565 -2.90 -4.40 -1.81
C GLY A 565 -1.56 -4.57 -2.54
N TYR A 566 -0.58 -5.15 -1.88
CA TYR A 566 0.73 -5.40 -2.47
C TYR A 566 0.72 -6.59 -3.43
N SER A 567 1.29 -6.40 -4.61
CA SER A 567 1.50 -7.42 -5.64
C SER A 567 2.77 -8.23 -5.37
N SER A 568 2.63 -9.53 -5.07
CA SER A 568 3.80 -10.41 -4.83
C SER A 568 4.59 -10.75 -6.11
N GLY A 569 4.11 -10.37 -7.30
CA GLY A 569 4.84 -10.48 -8.56
C GLY A 569 4.99 -11.92 -9.06
N ALA A 570 6.20 -12.29 -9.51
CA ALA A 570 6.52 -13.64 -10.00
C ALA A 570 6.66 -14.70 -8.88
N ASN A 571 6.51 -14.27 -7.62
CA ASN A 571 6.60 -15.17 -6.49
C ASN A 571 5.41 -16.12 -6.43
N ASN A 572 5.64 -17.26 -5.80
CA ASN A 572 4.63 -18.28 -5.58
C ASN A 572 3.77 -18.00 -4.33
N SER A 573 3.80 -16.77 -3.80
CA SER A 573 3.07 -16.35 -2.60
C SER A 573 1.82 -15.54 -2.95
N GLY A 574 0.80 -15.62 -2.09
CA GLY A 574 -0.45 -14.91 -2.29
C GLY A 574 -0.29 -13.39 -2.19
N SER A 575 -1.03 -12.64 -2.99
CA SER A 575 -1.06 -11.17 -2.93
C SER A 575 -2.03 -10.64 -1.87
N GLY A 576 -1.78 -9.42 -1.39
CA GLY A 576 -2.62 -8.75 -0.39
C GLY A 576 -3.89 -8.15 -1.01
N SER A 577 -4.97 -8.07 -0.24
CA SER A 577 -6.21 -7.44 -0.71
C SER A 577 -6.14 -5.92 -0.67
N GLY A 578 -6.97 -5.26 -1.48
CA GLY A 578 -7.21 -3.83 -1.34
C GLY A 578 -7.79 -3.48 0.04
N GLY A 579 -7.55 -2.25 0.47
CA GLY A 579 -7.94 -1.72 1.77
C GLY A 579 -9.29 -1.02 1.79
N GLY A 580 -9.48 -0.14 2.77
CA GLY A 580 -10.71 0.63 2.94
C GLY A 580 -10.50 2.11 2.62
N ILE A 581 -11.48 2.73 1.98
CA ILE A 581 -11.59 4.19 1.86
C ILE A 581 -13.00 4.58 2.29
N ASN A 582 -13.08 5.38 3.36
CA ASN A 582 -14.32 5.94 3.90
C ASN A 582 -14.19 7.46 3.97
N LEU A 583 -14.87 8.15 3.06
CA LEU A 583 -14.89 9.61 3.00
C LEU A 583 -16.30 10.12 3.33
N ILE A 584 -16.41 11.00 4.32
CA ILE A 584 -17.66 11.65 4.71
C ILE A 584 -17.50 13.16 4.49
N CYS A 585 -18.43 13.77 3.77
CA CYS A 585 -18.42 15.21 3.45
C CYS A 585 -19.83 15.74 3.19
N ASP A 586 -19.97 17.06 3.06
CA ASP A 586 -21.19 17.66 2.50
C ASP A 586 -21.13 17.63 0.95
N LEU A 587 -19.99 18.00 0.37
CA LEU A 587 -19.77 18.08 -1.08
C LEU A 587 -18.48 17.35 -1.51
N LEU A 588 -18.57 16.56 -2.59
CA LEU A 588 -17.41 16.00 -3.28
C LEU A 588 -17.13 16.77 -4.58
N SER A 589 -15.88 17.19 -4.76
CA SER A 589 -15.40 17.92 -5.95
C SER A 589 -14.09 17.33 -6.48
N GLY A 590 -13.75 17.61 -7.74
CA GLY A 590 -12.50 17.16 -8.36
C GLY A 590 -12.55 17.19 -9.88
N SER A 591 -11.41 17.47 -10.52
CA SER A 591 -11.29 17.58 -11.99
C SER A 591 -10.67 16.36 -12.68
N ASN A 592 -9.89 15.56 -11.95
CA ASN A 592 -9.10 14.45 -12.51
C ASN A 592 -8.61 13.46 -11.43
N GLY A 593 -9.31 13.38 -10.31
CA GLY A 593 -8.89 12.57 -9.16
C GLY A 593 -8.97 11.07 -9.39
N THR A 594 -8.17 10.31 -8.65
CA THR A 594 -8.28 8.84 -8.59
C THR A 594 -8.47 8.36 -7.15
N VAL A 595 -9.34 7.36 -6.98
CA VAL A 595 -9.60 6.71 -5.70
C VAL A 595 -9.53 5.19 -5.92
N SER A 596 -8.53 4.52 -5.33
CA SER A 596 -8.22 3.11 -5.67
C SER A 596 -8.02 2.25 -4.41
N VAL A 597 -8.62 1.06 -4.43
CA VAL A 597 -8.47 -0.02 -3.45
C VAL A 597 -8.28 -1.35 -4.16
N ASP A 598 -7.46 -1.37 -5.21
CA ASP A 598 -7.23 -2.56 -6.01
C ASP A 598 -6.44 -3.62 -5.23
N GLY A 599 -6.78 -4.89 -5.44
CA GLY A 599 -6.04 -6.02 -4.88
C GLY A 599 -4.73 -6.27 -5.62
N GLY A 600 -3.74 -6.83 -4.91
CA GLY A 600 -2.44 -7.14 -5.49
C GLY A 600 -2.49 -8.28 -6.53
N THR A 601 -1.55 -8.26 -7.48
CA THR A 601 -1.48 -9.22 -8.59
C THR A 601 -0.28 -10.17 -8.47
N THR A 602 -0.49 -11.42 -8.86
CA THR A 602 0.57 -12.43 -9.05
C THR A 602 0.72 -12.75 -10.55
N THR A 603 1.95 -12.99 -10.99
CA THR A 603 2.23 -13.58 -12.31
C THR A 603 2.62 -15.06 -12.21
N GLY A 604 2.92 -15.56 -11.00
CA GLY A 604 3.14 -16.97 -10.69
C GLY A 604 1.86 -17.78 -10.44
N GLY A 605 2.01 -19.05 -10.03
CA GLY A 605 0.88 -19.97 -9.78
C GLY A 605 0.16 -19.78 -8.44
N ALA A 606 0.08 -18.54 -7.93
CA ALA A 606 -0.47 -18.18 -6.62
C ALA A 606 -1.73 -17.31 -6.74
N GLY A 607 -2.50 -17.17 -5.65
CA GLY A 607 -3.74 -16.41 -5.63
C GLY A 607 -3.55 -14.89 -5.61
N ASN A 608 -4.33 -14.17 -6.41
CA ASN A 608 -4.37 -12.70 -6.43
C ASN A 608 -5.14 -12.12 -5.24
N GLY A 609 -4.89 -10.87 -4.86
CA GLY A 609 -5.66 -10.17 -3.83
C GLY A 609 -7.02 -9.70 -4.36
N GLY A 610 -8.08 -9.84 -3.55
CA GLY A 610 -9.39 -9.28 -3.83
C GLY A 610 -9.40 -7.75 -3.71
N GLY A 611 -10.30 -7.09 -4.43
CA GLY A 611 -10.48 -5.65 -4.31
C GLY A 611 -10.95 -5.23 -2.92
N GLY A 612 -10.71 -3.98 -2.54
CA GLY A 612 -11.09 -3.41 -1.25
C GLY A 612 -12.48 -2.78 -1.23
N ARG A 613 -12.71 -1.82 -0.34
CA ARG A 613 -14.01 -1.15 -0.18
C ARG A 613 -13.86 0.36 -0.28
N ILE A 614 -14.67 0.99 -1.13
CA ILE A 614 -14.80 2.46 -1.22
C ILE A 614 -16.23 2.83 -0.80
N ALA A 615 -16.35 3.71 0.19
CA ALA A 615 -17.60 4.40 0.52
C ALA A 615 -17.37 5.92 0.52
N ILE A 616 -18.16 6.63 -0.28
CA ILE A 616 -18.12 8.10 -0.34
C ILE A 616 -19.49 8.63 0.05
N ILE A 617 -19.59 9.14 1.28
CA ILE A 617 -20.83 9.62 1.88
C ILE A 617 -20.85 11.15 1.78
N TYR A 618 -21.57 11.68 0.79
CA TYR A 618 -21.84 13.10 0.62
C TYR A 618 -23.30 13.43 0.93
N ASN A 619 -23.64 14.71 1.03
CA ASN A 619 -25.03 15.16 1.11
C ASN A 619 -25.67 15.22 -0.30
N PRO A 620 -26.68 14.39 -0.62
CA PRO A 620 -27.29 14.36 -1.95
C PRO A 620 -27.89 15.70 -2.40
N ALA A 621 -28.38 16.52 -1.47
CA ALA A 621 -28.98 17.82 -1.80
C ALA A 621 -27.90 18.83 -2.21
N SER A 622 -26.80 18.90 -1.46
CA SER A 622 -25.65 19.74 -1.80
C SER A 622 -25.04 19.30 -3.14
N GLN A 623 -24.81 17.99 -3.33
CA GLN A 623 -24.22 17.47 -4.56
C GLN A 623 -25.09 17.72 -5.79
N ALA A 624 -26.43 17.70 -5.67
CA ALA A 624 -27.35 17.90 -6.80
C ALA A 624 -27.30 19.31 -7.41
N THR A 625 -26.80 20.31 -6.66
CA THR A 625 -26.69 21.70 -7.11
C THR A 625 -25.30 22.05 -7.65
N ASN A 626 -24.38 21.07 -7.69
CA ASN A 626 -22.98 21.25 -8.06
C ASN A 626 -22.60 20.34 -9.25
N PRO A 627 -21.57 20.71 -10.04
CA PRO A 627 -21.06 19.84 -11.11
C PRO A 627 -20.65 18.46 -10.59
N LEU A 628 -20.87 17.42 -11.41
CA LEU A 628 -20.38 16.08 -11.11
C LEU A 628 -18.84 16.09 -11.09
N PRO A 629 -18.20 15.54 -10.04
CA PRO A 629 -16.76 15.49 -9.98
C PRO A 629 -16.20 14.46 -10.97
N ALA A 630 -15.14 14.84 -11.68
CA ALA A 630 -14.41 13.95 -12.58
C ALA A 630 -13.39 13.12 -11.79
N ILE A 631 -13.88 12.17 -11.01
CA ILE A 631 -13.07 11.27 -10.16
C ILE A 631 -13.26 9.82 -10.63
N ARG A 632 -12.16 9.06 -10.77
CA ARG A 632 -12.22 7.64 -11.11
C ARG A 632 -12.07 6.75 -9.87
N PHE A 633 -13.09 5.94 -9.59
CA PHE A 633 -13.06 4.91 -8.55
C PHE A 633 -12.61 3.54 -9.09
N SER A 634 -11.73 2.85 -8.37
CA SER A 634 -11.27 1.49 -8.71
C SER A 634 -11.21 0.59 -7.48
N ALA A 635 -11.89 -0.54 -7.54
CA ALA A 635 -11.85 -1.62 -6.58
C ALA A 635 -11.73 -2.95 -7.34
N ARG A 636 -10.69 -3.11 -8.14
CA ARG A 636 -10.44 -4.33 -8.93
C ARG A 636 -9.87 -5.43 -8.04
N GLY A 637 -10.26 -6.68 -8.32
CA GLY A 637 -9.45 -7.82 -7.91
C GLY A 637 -8.19 -7.90 -8.75
N GLY A 638 -7.11 -8.48 -8.21
CA GLY A 638 -5.91 -8.72 -8.99
C GLY A 638 -6.18 -9.66 -10.17
N THR A 639 -5.73 -9.25 -11.35
CA THR A 639 -5.88 -9.96 -12.62
C THR A 639 -4.51 -10.42 -13.13
N GLY A 640 -4.17 -11.69 -12.89
CA GLY A 640 -2.90 -12.31 -13.32
C GLY A 640 -2.85 -13.80 -12.93
N GLY A 641 -2.00 -14.61 -13.55
CA GLY A 641 -1.84 -16.04 -13.21
C GLY A 641 -3.13 -16.89 -13.34
N SER A 642 -3.16 -18.06 -12.70
CA SER A 642 -4.25 -19.06 -12.82
C SER A 642 -5.45 -18.82 -11.89
N TYR A 643 -5.31 -17.93 -10.91
CA TYR A 643 -6.26 -17.78 -9.80
C TYR A 643 -6.64 -16.31 -9.60
N PRO A 644 -7.47 -15.72 -10.49
CA PRO A 644 -7.92 -14.34 -10.39
C PRO A 644 -8.65 -14.10 -9.07
N ALA A 645 -8.80 -12.83 -8.69
CA ALA A 645 -9.61 -12.40 -7.54
C ALA A 645 -10.83 -11.60 -7.99
N ASP A 646 -11.83 -11.44 -7.12
CA ASP A 646 -13.07 -10.72 -7.46
C ASP A 646 -12.97 -9.21 -7.15
N LEU A 647 -13.86 -8.43 -7.76
CA LEU A 647 -14.03 -7.00 -7.52
C LEU A 647 -14.31 -6.69 -6.05
N GLY A 648 -13.79 -5.57 -5.58
CA GLY A 648 -14.20 -4.90 -4.34
C GLY A 648 -15.49 -4.09 -4.49
N THR A 649 -15.92 -3.40 -3.43
CA THR A 649 -17.22 -2.72 -3.38
C THR A 649 -17.11 -1.20 -3.52
N LEU A 650 -18.08 -0.60 -4.19
CA LEU A 650 -18.30 0.86 -4.28
C LEU A 650 -19.66 1.20 -3.65
N TYR A 651 -19.69 2.14 -2.71
CA TYR A 651 -20.93 2.64 -2.09
C TYR A 651 -21.03 4.16 -2.20
N PHE A 652 -22.19 4.64 -2.66
CA PHE A 652 -22.57 6.05 -2.74
C PHE A 652 -24.01 6.24 -2.25
N PRO A 653 -24.36 7.37 -1.60
CA PRO A 653 -25.72 7.69 -1.16
C PRO A 653 -26.79 7.69 -2.25
N ASP A 654 -26.38 7.85 -3.52
CA ASP A 654 -27.25 7.78 -4.69
C ASP A 654 -26.42 7.42 -5.94
N ASN A 655 -27.01 7.49 -7.14
CA ASN A 655 -26.38 7.08 -8.40
C ASN A 655 -25.65 8.21 -9.17
N ARG A 656 -25.63 9.45 -8.65
CA ARG A 656 -25.08 10.62 -9.36
C ARG A 656 -23.62 10.46 -9.74
N LEU A 657 -22.81 9.86 -8.86
CA LEU A 657 -21.38 9.64 -9.12
C LEU A 657 -21.10 8.58 -10.20
N LEU A 658 -22.10 7.80 -10.63
CA LEU A 658 -21.94 6.90 -11.79
C LEU A 658 -22.10 7.63 -13.12
N GLY A 659 -22.94 8.67 -13.15
CA GLY A 659 -23.24 9.45 -14.36
C GLY A 659 -23.78 8.61 -15.53
N GLU A 660 -23.67 9.16 -16.74
CA GLU A 660 -23.99 8.47 -18.01
C GLU A 660 -22.78 7.73 -18.59
N THR A 661 -21.58 7.94 -18.04
CA THR A 661 -20.37 7.22 -18.39
C THR A 661 -19.72 6.72 -17.11
N ILE A 662 -19.56 5.40 -17.00
CA ILE A 662 -18.96 4.72 -15.86
C ILE A 662 -17.50 4.35 -16.22
N PRO A 663 -16.51 5.13 -15.76
CA PRO A 663 -15.09 4.76 -15.85
C PRO A 663 -14.62 3.92 -14.64
N HIS A 664 -15.55 3.57 -13.75
CA HIS A 664 -15.26 2.96 -12.45
C HIS A 664 -15.19 1.45 -12.53
N SER A 665 -14.30 0.85 -11.75
CA SER A 665 -14.25 -0.61 -11.59
C SER A 665 -14.63 -1.01 -10.17
N GLY A 666 -15.51 -1.99 -10.01
CA GLY A 666 -16.01 -2.41 -8.71
C GLY A 666 -17.46 -2.88 -8.73
N GLN A 667 -17.90 -3.44 -7.61
CA GLN A 667 -19.28 -3.84 -7.36
C GLN A 667 -20.04 -2.68 -6.73
N TRP A 668 -20.94 -2.06 -7.48
CA TRP A 668 -21.74 -0.97 -6.92
C TRP A 668 -22.88 -1.52 -6.06
N LEU A 669 -22.89 -1.06 -4.81
CA LEU A 669 -23.91 -1.33 -3.82
C LEU A 669 -24.63 -0.01 -3.55
N ALA A 670 -25.84 0.11 -4.07
CA ALA A 670 -26.66 1.30 -3.93
C ALA A 670 -27.69 1.11 -2.80
N PRO A 671 -28.24 2.21 -2.26
CA PRO A 671 -29.35 2.14 -1.30
C PRO A 671 -30.69 1.77 -1.95
N THR A 672 -30.74 1.60 -3.27
CA THR A 672 -31.93 1.33 -4.07
C THR A 672 -31.62 0.30 -5.16
N ASN A 673 -32.58 -0.54 -5.51
CA ASN A 673 -32.48 -1.47 -6.63
C ASN A 673 -32.94 -0.87 -7.97
N ASN A 674 -33.16 0.45 -8.05
CA ASN A 674 -33.54 1.14 -9.27
C ASN A 674 -32.42 2.07 -9.74
N PHE A 675 -31.99 1.91 -10.99
CA PHE A 675 -31.03 2.77 -11.68
C PHE A 675 -31.60 3.23 -13.02
N ALA A 676 -31.66 4.53 -13.26
CA ALA A 676 -32.20 5.10 -14.49
C ALA A 676 -31.33 6.24 -15.02
N VAL A 677 -31.02 6.22 -16.31
CA VAL A 677 -30.23 7.24 -17.03
C VAL A 677 -30.73 7.39 -18.48
N SER A 678 -30.35 8.48 -19.16
CA SER A 678 -30.73 8.68 -20.56
C SER A 678 -29.88 7.80 -21.48
N THR A 679 -28.57 7.84 -21.31
CA THR A 679 -27.58 6.95 -21.96
C THR A 679 -26.66 6.34 -20.92
N LEU A 680 -26.06 5.19 -21.24
CA LEU A 680 -25.06 4.57 -20.36
C LEU A 680 -23.87 4.06 -21.18
N ALA A 681 -22.65 4.45 -20.80
CA ALA A 681 -21.41 3.94 -21.36
C ALA A 681 -20.51 3.34 -20.27
N VAL A 682 -20.08 2.08 -20.42
CA VAL A 682 -19.08 1.43 -19.57
C VAL A 682 -17.80 1.26 -20.40
N THR A 683 -16.78 2.07 -20.10
CA THR A 683 -15.58 2.17 -20.94
C THR A 683 -14.31 1.81 -20.18
N GLY A 684 -13.58 0.79 -20.64
CA GLY A 684 -12.29 0.38 -20.05
C GLY A 684 -12.34 -0.03 -18.58
N ALA A 685 -13.51 -0.50 -18.12
CA ALA A 685 -13.78 -0.76 -16.70
C ALA A 685 -14.55 -2.07 -16.47
N TRP A 686 -14.25 -2.76 -15.37
CA TRP A 686 -15.03 -3.91 -14.91
C TRP A 686 -15.99 -3.46 -13.82
N PHE A 687 -17.26 -3.30 -14.19
CA PHE A 687 -18.31 -2.77 -13.33
C PHE A 687 -19.41 -3.80 -13.10
N ARG A 688 -19.87 -3.95 -11.85
CA ARG A 688 -20.94 -4.87 -11.48
C ARG A 688 -22.08 -4.15 -10.77
N PHE A 689 -23.30 -4.37 -11.26
CA PHE A 689 -24.52 -4.08 -10.52
C PHE A 689 -24.85 -5.28 -9.61
N ALA A 690 -24.48 -5.18 -8.33
CA ALA A 690 -24.49 -6.31 -7.40
C ALA A 690 -25.73 -6.38 -6.50
N ILE A 691 -26.73 -5.51 -6.72
CA ILE A 691 -27.92 -5.42 -5.87
C ILE A 691 -28.95 -6.47 -6.29
N GLU A 692 -29.60 -7.07 -5.31
CA GLU A 692 -30.67 -8.03 -5.54
C GLU A 692 -31.87 -7.38 -6.27
N GLY A 693 -32.39 -8.05 -7.30
CA GLY A 693 -33.56 -7.57 -8.04
C GLY A 693 -33.34 -6.24 -8.77
N MET A 694 -32.09 -5.92 -9.14
CA MET A 694 -31.74 -4.66 -9.78
C MET A 694 -32.56 -4.40 -11.06
N GLN A 695 -33.09 -3.19 -11.18
CA GLN A 695 -33.82 -2.65 -12.32
C GLN A 695 -32.98 -1.54 -12.95
N ILE A 696 -32.49 -1.77 -14.16
CA ILE A 696 -31.63 -0.85 -14.90
C ILE A 696 -32.43 -0.32 -16.10
N ARG A 697 -32.64 0.98 -16.18
CA ARG A 697 -33.35 1.64 -17.28
C ARG A 697 -32.45 2.64 -17.99
N VAL A 698 -32.18 2.40 -19.26
CA VAL A 698 -31.46 3.29 -20.18
C VAL A 698 -32.45 3.70 -21.26
N THR A 699 -32.77 4.99 -21.35
CA THR A 699 -33.84 5.45 -22.25
C THR A 699 -33.41 5.41 -23.73
N ASN A 700 -32.14 5.71 -23.98
CA ASN A 700 -31.51 5.73 -25.30
C ASN A 700 -30.54 4.54 -25.42
N ASP A 701 -29.27 4.77 -25.72
CA ASP A 701 -28.27 3.74 -25.99
C ASP A 701 -27.45 3.32 -24.76
N LEU A 702 -27.09 2.04 -24.73
CA LEU A 702 -26.13 1.42 -23.81
C LEU A 702 -24.89 0.96 -24.60
N LEU A 703 -23.71 1.41 -24.19
CA LEU A 703 -22.42 1.04 -24.78
C LEU A 703 -21.51 0.36 -23.75
N VAL A 704 -20.92 -0.80 -24.10
CA VAL A 704 -19.81 -1.41 -23.36
C VAL A 704 -18.61 -1.49 -24.30
N SER A 705 -17.50 -0.83 -23.96
CA SER A 705 -16.39 -0.65 -24.90
C SER A 705 -15.00 -0.70 -24.27
N GLY A 706 -14.13 -1.54 -24.84
CA GLY A 706 -12.70 -1.61 -24.52
C GLY A 706 -12.27 -2.99 -23.99
N SER A 707 -11.00 -3.32 -24.13
CA SER A 707 -10.46 -4.66 -23.84
C SER A 707 -10.47 -5.05 -22.36
N SER A 708 -10.66 -4.07 -21.47
CA SER A 708 -10.90 -4.29 -20.04
C SER A 708 -12.34 -3.96 -19.63
N ALA A 709 -13.24 -3.71 -20.59
CA ALA A 709 -14.62 -3.35 -20.32
C ALA A 709 -15.46 -4.61 -20.11
N ARG A 710 -15.99 -4.73 -18.91
CA ARG A 710 -16.87 -5.82 -18.51
C ARG A 710 -18.02 -5.26 -17.69
N LEU A 711 -19.25 -5.47 -18.14
CA LEU A 711 -20.46 -5.15 -17.40
C LEU A 711 -21.06 -6.43 -16.84
N ASP A 712 -21.18 -6.52 -15.51
CA ASP A 712 -21.82 -7.63 -14.82
C ASP A 712 -23.19 -7.17 -14.28
N LEU A 713 -24.24 -7.92 -14.60
CA LEU A 713 -25.57 -7.75 -14.05
C LEU A 713 -25.86 -8.89 -13.05
N GLY A 714 -25.91 -8.58 -11.76
CA GLY A 714 -26.03 -9.55 -10.68
C GLY A 714 -24.71 -10.20 -10.28
N GLY A 715 -24.78 -11.33 -9.56
CA GLY A 715 -23.60 -12.10 -9.17
C GLY A 715 -22.82 -11.53 -7.98
N ALA A 716 -23.50 -11.09 -6.91
CA ALA A 716 -22.83 -10.59 -5.71
C ALA A 716 -22.28 -11.74 -4.85
N ASN A 717 -21.13 -11.54 -4.20
CA ASN A 717 -20.63 -12.48 -3.17
C ASN A 717 -21.03 -11.99 -1.77
N PHE A 718 -21.99 -12.68 -1.14
CA PHE A 718 -22.28 -12.61 0.29
C PHE A 718 -22.57 -14.00 0.84
N LEU A 719 -21.57 -14.71 1.37
CA LEU A 719 -21.82 -15.67 2.44
C LEU A 719 -20.74 -15.55 3.52
N ALA A 720 -21.14 -14.91 4.61
CA ALA A 720 -20.46 -14.88 5.90
C ALA A 720 -20.62 -16.20 6.68
N ASN A 721 -21.12 -17.28 6.08
CA ASN A 721 -21.16 -18.59 6.71
C ASN A 721 -20.90 -19.66 5.64
N GLY A 722 -19.74 -20.31 5.76
CA GLY A 722 -19.27 -21.31 4.83
C GLY A 722 -20.27 -22.43 4.61
N TYR A 723 -20.50 -22.80 3.36
CA TYR A 723 -20.56 -24.17 2.83
C TYR A 723 -21.05 -24.11 1.39
N PHE A 724 -20.13 -23.98 0.43
CA PHE A 724 -20.19 -24.67 -0.87
C PHE A 724 -18.76 -24.86 -1.35
N LYS A 725 -18.16 -26.00 -0.98
CA LYS A 725 -16.82 -26.40 -1.41
C LYS A 725 -16.78 -26.53 -2.94
N GLU A 726 -15.93 -25.69 -3.49
CA GLU A 726 -15.39 -25.61 -4.84
C GLU A 726 -15.00 -26.97 -5.43
N TYR A 727 -15.23 -27.14 -6.74
CA TYR A 727 -14.29 -27.74 -7.70
C TYR A 727 -14.90 -27.62 -9.10
N SER A 728 -14.76 -26.47 -9.75
CA SER A 728 -14.65 -26.31 -11.21
C SER A 728 -14.43 -24.83 -11.51
N LEU A 729 -13.57 -24.58 -12.49
CA LEU A 729 -12.79 -23.38 -12.72
C LEU A 729 -13.64 -22.18 -13.17
N ASN A 730 -14.22 -21.44 -12.23
CA ASN A 730 -14.27 -19.97 -12.21
C ASN A 730 -15.29 -19.50 -11.15
N GLN A 731 -14.76 -18.97 -10.05
CA GLN A 731 -15.40 -18.09 -9.04
C GLN A 731 -16.94 -18.04 -9.06
N ARG A 732 -17.57 -18.86 -8.21
CA ARG A 732 -19.03 -19.05 -8.19
C ARG A 732 -19.70 -17.97 -7.35
N PHE A 733 -20.33 -17.03 -8.04
CA PHE A 733 -21.13 -15.93 -7.52
C PHE A 733 -22.37 -16.41 -6.75
N LEU A 734 -22.88 -15.65 -5.77
CA LEU A 734 -24.26 -15.84 -5.31
C LEU A 734 -25.22 -15.16 -6.30
N PHE A 735 -26.24 -15.92 -6.67
CA PHE A 735 -27.26 -15.50 -7.61
C PHE A 735 -28.36 -14.74 -6.86
N SER A 736 -28.90 -13.70 -7.50
CA SER A 736 -29.98 -12.89 -6.93
C SER A 736 -31.20 -13.76 -6.60
N GLN A 737 -31.91 -13.52 -5.49
CA GLN A 737 -33.19 -14.20 -5.25
C GLN A 737 -34.31 -13.57 -6.09
N GLY A 738 -34.20 -12.28 -6.42
CA GLY A 738 -35.13 -11.55 -7.29
C GLY A 738 -34.75 -11.56 -8.77
N THR A 739 -35.74 -11.33 -9.64
CA THR A 739 -35.53 -11.17 -11.09
C THR A 739 -34.82 -9.85 -11.40
N LEU A 740 -33.67 -9.94 -12.08
CA LEU A 740 -32.93 -8.78 -12.56
C LEU A 740 -33.49 -8.30 -13.92
N ARG A 741 -33.52 -6.99 -14.15
CA ARG A 741 -33.99 -6.41 -15.41
C ARG A 741 -33.06 -5.31 -15.93
N LEU A 742 -32.73 -5.37 -17.21
CA LEU A 742 -32.13 -4.29 -17.99
C LEU A 742 -33.07 -3.91 -19.13
N ASP A 743 -33.52 -2.67 -19.14
CA ASP A 743 -34.29 -2.05 -20.22
C ASP A 743 -33.44 -0.99 -20.93
N CYS A 744 -33.10 -1.24 -22.20
CA CYS A 744 -32.43 -0.28 -23.07
C CYS A 744 -33.40 0.13 -24.19
N GLY A 745 -33.87 1.37 -24.21
CA GLY A 745 -34.85 1.84 -25.20
C GLY A 745 -34.28 1.93 -26.62
N GLY A 746 -33.00 2.30 -26.74
CA GLY A 746 -32.25 2.35 -28.00
C GLY A 746 -31.48 1.07 -28.27
N ASN A 747 -30.21 1.23 -28.64
CA ASN A 747 -29.29 0.16 -29.01
C ASN A 747 -28.40 -0.26 -27.84
N LEU A 748 -28.05 -1.54 -27.79
CA LEU A 748 -27.00 -2.06 -26.92
C LEU A 748 -25.81 -2.50 -27.78
N PHE A 749 -24.68 -1.81 -27.60
CA PHE A 749 -23.44 -2.08 -28.33
C PHE A 749 -22.38 -2.68 -27.41
N LEU A 750 -21.79 -3.81 -27.82
CA LEU A 750 -20.52 -4.30 -27.28
C LEU A 750 -19.45 -4.13 -28.35
N THR A 751 -18.39 -3.38 -28.05
CA THR A 751 -17.32 -3.06 -29.00
C THR A 751 -15.93 -3.20 -28.37
N ASN A 752 -14.89 -3.34 -29.19
CA ASN A 752 -13.48 -3.31 -28.76
C ASN A 752 -13.15 -4.35 -27.67
N SER A 753 -13.53 -5.61 -27.89
CA SER A 753 -13.28 -6.73 -26.96
C SER A 753 -13.98 -6.62 -25.59
N ALA A 754 -15.14 -5.99 -25.56
CA ALA A 754 -15.98 -5.88 -24.37
C ALA A 754 -16.77 -7.16 -24.07
N SER A 755 -17.14 -7.33 -22.79
CA SER A 755 -17.96 -8.44 -22.31
C SER A 755 -19.16 -7.99 -21.48
N LEU A 756 -20.28 -8.69 -21.62
CA LEU A 756 -21.48 -8.53 -20.78
C LEU A 756 -21.80 -9.86 -20.09
N TYR A 757 -21.83 -9.88 -18.76
CA TYR A 757 -22.28 -11.02 -17.98
C TYR A 757 -23.66 -10.73 -17.39
N VAL A 758 -24.56 -11.71 -17.48
CA VAL A 758 -25.90 -11.60 -16.89
C VAL A 758 -26.17 -12.84 -16.06
N PHE A 759 -26.25 -12.65 -14.75
CA PHE A 759 -26.51 -13.71 -13.78
C PHE A 759 -28.00 -13.75 -13.45
N SER A 760 -28.68 -14.83 -13.79
CA SER A 760 -30.12 -14.95 -13.56
C SER A 760 -30.46 -15.26 -12.10
N GLY A 761 -31.49 -14.61 -11.56
CA GLY A 761 -32.02 -14.93 -10.24
C GLY A 761 -32.88 -16.19 -10.20
N PHE A 762 -33.53 -16.42 -9.06
CA PHE A 762 -34.44 -17.55 -8.87
C PHE A 762 -35.75 -17.41 -9.65
N THR A 763 -36.28 -18.54 -10.09
CA THR A 763 -37.58 -18.64 -10.75
C THR A 763 -38.43 -19.70 -10.04
N ASN A 764 -39.58 -19.32 -9.48
CA ASN A 764 -40.56 -20.28 -8.99
C ASN A 764 -41.27 -20.92 -10.21
N GLN A 765 -41.18 -22.23 -10.38
CA GLN A 765 -41.42 -22.93 -11.64
C GLN A 765 -42.87 -23.03 -12.17
N THR A 766 -43.72 -22.00 -12.06
CA THR A 766 -45.07 -22.04 -12.67
C THR A 766 -45.57 -20.68 -13.17
N THR A 767 -45.24 -20.31 -14.42
CA THR A 767 -46.09 -19.57 -15.40
C THR A 767 -45.29 -19.30 -16.69
N THR A 768 -45.99 -18.90 -17.76
CA THR A 768 -45.56 -18.85 -19.16
C THR A 768 -44.45 -17.84 -19.51
N ASN A 769 -43.92 -17.05 -18.56
CA ASN A 769 -42.78 -16.14 -18.75
C ASN A 769 -41.82 -16.20 -17.54
N ASN A 770 -41.14 -17.33 -17.37
CA ASN A 770 -40.34 -17.61 -16.18
C ASN A 770 -38.83 -17.46 -16.42
N TYR A 771 -38.34 -16.22 -16.46
CA TYR A 771 -36.91 -15.90 -16.57
C TYR A 771 -36.36 -15.40 -15.24
N GLY A 772 -35.10 -15.72 -14.94
CA GLY A 772 -34.39 -15.22 -13.75
C GLY A 772 -33.73 -13.86 -13.99
N ALA A 773 -33.52 -13.47 -15.26
CA ALA A 773 -33.17 -12.11 -15.64
C ALA A 773 -33.74 -11.78 -17.02
N LEU A 774 -34.06 -10.51 -17.27
CA LEU A 774 -34.47 -10.00 -18.57
C LEU A 774 -33.53 -8.90 -19.04
N VAL A 775 -33.05 -9.03 -20.27
CA VAL A 775 -32.41 -7.95 -21.02
C VAL A 775 -33.32 -7.60 -22.20
N GLN A 776 -33.93 -6.42 -22.12
CA GLN A 776 -34.79 -5.89 -23.15
C GLN A 776 -34.08 -4.75 -23.90
N VAL A 777 -34.01 -4.83 -25.23
CA VAL A 777 -33.38 -3.82 -26.10
C VAL A 777 -34.37 -3.39 -27.17
N GLY A 778 -34.81 -2.13 -27.17
CA GLY A 778 -35.85 -1.64 -28.07
C GLY A 778 -35.43 -1.60 -29.55
N SER A 779 -34.13 -1.41 -29.82
CA SER A 779 -33.57 -1.37 -31.18
C SER A 779 -32.59 -2.53 -31.42
N ASN A 780 -31.31 -2.25 -31.70
CA ASN A 780 -30.34 -3.28 -32.06
C ASN A 780 -29.47 -3.70 -30.87
N LEU A 781 -29.30 -5.00 -30.66
CA LEU A 781 -28.22 -5.60 -29.88
C LEU A 781 -27.09 -6.00 -30.83
N VAL A 782 -25.95 -5.34 -30.73
CA VAL A 782 -24.78 -5.58 -31.58
C VAL A 782 -23.62 -6.10 -30.75
N VAL A 783 -23.21 -7.33 -31.05
CA VAL A 783 -22.00 -7.96 -30.49
C VAL A 783 -20.92 -7.90 -31.56
N ALA A 784 -20.09 -6.85 -31.51
CA ALA A 784 -19.04 -6.63 -32.48
C ALA A 784 -17.89 -7.64 -32.32
N ASN A 785 -16.93 -7.62 -33.26
CA ASN A 785 -15.77 -8.50 -33.25
C ASN A 785 -15.07 -8.55 -31.87
N ALA A 786 -14.67 -9.76 -31.46
CA ALA A 786 -14.02 -10.05 -30.18
C ALA A 786 -14.87 -9.76 -28.92
N CYS A 787 -16.16 -9.47 -29.05
CA CYS A 787 -17.05 -9.20 -27.92
C CYS A 787 -17.92 -10.40 -27.57
N TRP A 788 -18.32 -10.51 -26.30
CA TRP A 788 -19.04 -11.68 -25.80
C TRP A 788 -20.14 -11.33 -24.79
N ILE A 789 -21.27 -12.02 -24.90
CA ILE A 789 -22.32 -12.04 -23.87
C ILE A 789 -22.31 -13.39 -23.18
N TYR A 790 -22.35 -13.39 -21.85
CA TYR A 790 -22.33 -14.58 -21.00
C TYR A 790 -23.62 -14.64 -20.16
N PRO A 791 -24.70 -15.24 -20.70
CA PRO A 791 -25.87 -15.54 -19.89
C PRO A 791 -25.59 -16.74 -19.00
N VAL A 792 -25.75 -16.57 -17.69
CA VAL A 792 -25.51 -17.61 -16.69
C VAL A 792 -26.82 -17.94 -15.99
N SER A 793 -27.28 -19.18 -16.17
CA SER A 793 -28.45 -19.71 -15.48
C SER A 793 -28.15 -19.95 -14.00
N ASN A 794 -29.20 -19.93 -13.19
CA ASN A 794 -29.09 -20.21 -11.78
C ASN A 794 -28.67 -21.68 -11.57
N PRO A 795 -27.60 -21.94 -10.80
CA PRO A 795 -26.94 -23.24 -10.74
C PRO A 795 -27.75 -24.31 -10.02
N THR A 796 -28.80 -23.94 -9.26
CA THR A 796 -29.57 -24.87 -8.44
C THR A 796 -31.04 -24.96 -8.83
N ASN A 797 -31.66 -23.90 -9.37
CA ASN A 797 -33.05 -23.96 -9.83
C ASN A 797 -33.26 -23.72 -11.33
N GLY A 798 -32.21 -23.37 -12.08
CA GLY A 798 -32.24 -23.27 -13.54
C GLY A 798 -32.97 -22.07 -14.11
N GLY A 799 -33.33 -21.08 -13.28
CA GLY A 799 -33.71 -19.76 -13.75
C GLY A 799 -32.69 -19.26 -14.76
N SER A 800 -33.12 -18.62 -15.84
CA SER A 800 -32.25 -18.32 -16.98
C SER A 800 -32.45 -16.90 -17.50
N VAL A 801 -31.52 -16.42 -18.33
CA VAL A 801 -31.58 -15.08 -18.92
C VAL A 801 -32.46 -15.11 -20.16
N PHE A 802 -33.42 -14.20 -20.25
CA PHE A 802 -34.21 -13.94 -21.45
C PHE A 802 -33.73 -12.65 -22.14
N LEU A 803 -33.39 -12.76 -23.43
CA LEU A 803 -33.00 -11.64 -24.27
C LEU A 803 -34.15 -11.31 -25.21
N HIS A 804 -34.80 -10.15 -25.03
CA HIS A 804 -35.82 -9.64 -25.96
C HIS A 804 -35.28 -8.39 -26.65
N VAL A 805 -35.07 -8.45 -27.97
CA VAL A 805 -34.41 -7.38 -28.72
C VAL A 805 -35.17 -7.02 -30.00
N GLY A 806 -34.98 -5.80 -30.53
CA GLY A 806 -35.49 -5.46 -31.86
C GLY A 806 -34.79 -6.28 -32.96
N SER A 807 -33.45 -6.18 -33.03
CA SER A 807 -32.60 -7.07 -33.85
C SER A 807 -31.33 -7.48 -33.10
N LEU A 808 -30.80 -8.66 -33.39
CA LEU A 808 -29.52 -9.16 -32.87
C LEU A 808 -28.52 -9.33 -34.02
N THR A 809 -27.34 -8.74 -33.90
CA THR A 809 -26.21 -8.97 -34.80
C THR A 809 -25.01 -9.49 -34.01
N ILE A 810 -24.48 -10.64 -34.41
CA ILE A 810 -23.26 -11.23 -33.85
C ILE A 810 -22.21 -11.30 -34.95
N SER A 811 -21.14 -10.52 -34.84
CA SER A 811 -20.03 -10.49 -35.80
C SER A 811 -19.17 -11.76 -35.76
N THR A 812 -18.34 -11.97 -36.77
CA THR A 812 -17.29 -13.00 -36.74
C THR A 812 -16.36 -12.78 -35.52
N ASN A 813 -15.90 -13.88 -34.90
CA ASN A 813 -15.14 -13.89 -33.64
C ASN A 813 -15.83 -13.22 -32.44
N ALA A 814 -17.16 -13.13 -32.47
CA ALA A 814 -17.99 -12.64 -31.38
C ALA A 814 -19.04 -13.70 -31.02
N GLY A 815 -19.71 -13.54 -29.88
CA GLY A 815 -20.74 -14.52 -29.56
C GLY A 815 -21.55 -14.33 -28.29
N ILE A 816 -22.49 -15.27 -28.13
CA ILE A 816 -23.20 -15.53 -26.88
C ILE A 816 -22.70 -16.88 -26.37
N ASN A 817 -22.07 -16.88 -25.20
CA ASN A 817 -21.46 -18.05 -24.60
C ASN A 817 -22.14 -18.39 -23.27
N ALA A 818 -23.03 -19.38 -23.32
CA ALA A 818 -23.67 -19.99 -22.17
C ALA A 818 -22.99 -21.33 -21.78
N ASP A 819 -21.79 -21.63 -22.27
CA ASP A 819 -21.07 -22.85 -21.91
C ASP A 819 -20.82 -22.86 -20.38
N ASP A 820 -20.97 -24.02 -19.74
CA ASP A 820 -20.84 -24.18 -18.27
C ASP A 820 -21.83 -23.35 -17.43
N GLY A 821 -22.79 -22.69 -18.06
CA GLY A 821 -23.70 -21.74 -17.40
C GLY A 821 -24.99 -22.35 -16.86
N GLY A 822 -25.12 -23.67 -16.79
CA GLY A 822 -26.34 -24.39 -16.38
C GLY A 822 -26.31 -24.91 -14.94
N TYR A 823 -27.03 -26.00 -14.68
CA TYR A 823 -27.02 -26.62 -13.34
C TYR A 823 -25.66 -27.22 -13.00
N VAL A 824 -25.22 -27.02 -11.77
CA VAL A 824 -23.88 -27.46 -11.34
C VAL A 824 -23.80 -28.96 -11.07
N GLY A 825 -22.65 -29.57 -11.37
CA GLY A 825 -22.30 -30.89 -10.85
C GLY A 825 -22.00 -30.84 -9.35
N MET A 826 -22.31 -31.90 -8.60
CA MET A 826 -22.09 -31.94 -7.16
C MET A 826 -20.65 -32.34 -6.79
N SER A 827 -20.14 -31.82 -5.66
CA SER A 827 -18.83 -32.14 -5.08
C SER A 827 -18.90 -33.06 -3.86
N ILE A 828 -20.09 -33.48 -3.45
CA ILE A 828 -20.28 -34.49 -2.41
C ILE A 828 -20.18 -35.89 -3.02
N ASN A 829 -19.40 -36.75 -2.35
CA ASN A 829 -19.13 -38.11 -2.81
C ASN A 829 -20.45 -38.86 -3.03
N SER A 830 -20.58 -39.50 -4.19
CA SER A 830 -21.71 -40.38 -4.54
C SER A 830 -23.06 -39.67 -4.70
N ALA A 831 -23.08 -38.35 -4.89
CA ALA A 831 -24.32 -37.62 -5.15
C ALA A 831 -24.56 -37.33 -6.64
N ALA A 832 -25.83 -37.13 -6.97
CA ALA A 832 -26.26 -36.62 -8.26
C ALA A 832 -25.93 -35.12 -8.40
N GLY A 833 -25.70 -34.66 -9.64
CA GLY A 833 -25.64 -33.22 -9.95
C GLY A 833 -26.99 -32.51 -9.72
N PHE A 834 -27.05 -31.21 -9.97
CA PHE A 834 -28.32 -30.48 -9.98
C PHE A 834 -29.03 -30.57 -11.34
N GLY A 835 -30.34 -30.35 -11.33
CA GLY A 835 -31.20 -30.22 -12.51
C GLY A 835 -32.10 -31.44 -12.78
N PRO A 836 -33.18 -31.30 -13.58
CA PRO A 836 -34.14 -32.39 -13.83
C PRO A 836 -33.54 -33.62 -14.52
N GLY A 837 -32.47 -33.45 -15.29
CA GLY A 837 -31.69 -34.51 -15.91
C GLY A 837 -30.42 -34.83 -15.13
N SER A 838 -30.40 -34.62 -13.81
CA SER A 838 -29.26 -35.00 -12.95
C SER A 838 -29.03 -36.50 -13.02
N ALA A 839 -27.76 -36.89 -13.14
CA ALA A 839 -27.38 -38.30 -13.20
C ALA A 839 -26.86 -38.80 -11.86
N GLY A 840 -27.04 -40.10 -11.60
CA GLY A 840 -26.50 -40.77 -10.42
C GLY A 840 -24.96 -40.82 -10.43
N SER A 841 -24.37 -41.46 -9.43
CA SER A 841 -22.91 -41.53 -9.30
C SER A 841 -22.24 -42.04 -10.59
N ARG A 842 -21.25 -41.30 -11.10
CA ARG A 842 -20.55 -41.50 -12.40
C ARG A 842 -21.34 -41.21 -13.68
N GLY A 843 -22.67 -41.07 -13.62
CA GLY A 843 -23.51 -40.84 -14.79
C GLY A 843 -23.36 -39.43 -15.35
N GLY A 844 -23.38 -39.30 -16.68
CA GLY A 844 -23.40 -37.98 -17.34
C GLY A 844 -24.79 -37.34 -17.27
N GLY A 845 -24.84 -36.01 -17.14
CA GLY A 845 -26.11 -35.27 -17.14
C GLY A 845 -26.88 -35.44 -18.45
N GLY A 846 -28.21 -35.36 -18.39
CA GLY A 846 -29.12 -35.38 -19.55
C GLY A 846 -29.78 -34.03 -19.79
N TYR A 847 -30.20 -33.75 -21.04
CA TYR A 847 -31.13 -32.65 -21.36
C TYR A 847 -31.83 -32.83 -22.72
N GLY A 848 -31.11 -32.67 -23.83
CA GLY A 848 -31.60 -32.97 -25.18
C GLY A 848 -31.45 -34.46 -25.50
N GLY A 849 -30.28 -35.00 -25.17
CA GLY A 849 -30.00 -36.42 -25.13
C GLY A 849 -29.83 -36.94 -23.70
N THR A 850 -29.91 -38.26 -23.57
CA THR A 850 -29.58 -39.01 -22.36
C THR A 850 -28.08 -39.00 -22.15
N GLY A 851 -27.63 -38.82 -20.91
CA GLY A 851 -26.21 -38.95 -20.57
C GLY A 851 -25.68 -40.38 -20.69
N GLY A 852 -24.37 -40.56 -20.53
CA GLY A 852 -23.69 -41.86 -20.61
C GLY A 852 -23.54 -42.53 -19.24
N TYR A 853 -23.12 -43.81 -19.27
CA TYR A 853 -22.93 -44.72 -18.13
C TYR A 853 -24.24 -45.25 -17.49
N THR A 854 -24.10 -46.15 -16.50
CA THR A 854 -25.24 -46.71 -15.74
C THR A 854 -25.80 -45.66 -14.77
N GLY A 855 -27.13 -45.45 -14.79
CA GLY A 855 -27.79 -44.36 -14.07
C GLY A 855 -27.62 -42.96 -14.71
N PRO A 856 -27.80 -42.81 -16.04
CA PRO A 856 -27.58 -41.55 -16.72
C PRO A 856 -28.71 -40.56 -16.44
N GLY A 857 -28.44 -39.28 -16.67
CA GLY A 857 -29.46 -38.25 -16.68
C GLY A 857 -30.38 -38.39 -17.89
N ASN A 858 -31.70 -38.31 -17.68
CA ASN A 858 -32.69 -38.38 -18.74
C ASN A 858 -32.87 -37.03 -19.47
N PRO A 859 -33.30 -37.03 -20.75
CA PRO A 859 -33.76 -35.83 -21.42
C PRO A 859 -34.99 -35.23 -20.74
N TYR A 860 -35.14 -33.90 -20.78
CA TYR A 860 -36.32 -33.20 -20.25
C TYR A 860 -36.59 -31.88 -20.97
N GLY A 861 -37.73 -31.28 -20.69
CA GLY A 861 -38.17 -30.04 -21.32
C GLY A 861 -38.72 -30.23 -22.73
N ASN A 862 -39.13 -29.13 -23.35
CA ASN A 862 -39.74 -29.13 -24.68
C ASN A 862 -38.68 -28.86 -25.77
N SER A 863 -38.55 -29.75 -26.76
CA SER A 863 -37.60 -29.57 -27.88
C SER A 863 -37.98 -28.42 -28.81
N ASN A 864 -39.28 -28.11 -28.92
CA ASN A 864 -39.78 -27.00 -29.71
C ASN A 864 -39.61 -25.65 -29.00
N ALA A 865 -39.44 -25.64 -27.68
CA ALA A 865 -39.24 -24.44 -26.88
C ALA A 865 -38.30 -24.75 -25.69
N PRO A 866 -36.97 -24.91 -25.93
CA PRO A 866 -36.02 -25.30 -24.92
C PRO A 866 -35.72 -24.12 -23.97
N ALA A 867 -36.63 -23.86 -23.05
CA ALA A 867 -36.58 -22.75 -22.09
C ALA A 867 -35.89 -23.14 -20.75
N GLN A 868 -35.05 -24.17 -20.75
CA GLN A 868 -34.33 -24.66 -19.57
C GLN A 868 -32.84 -24.84 -19.91
N CYS A 869 -31.97 -24.70 -18.92
CA CYS A 869 -30.54 -25.01 -19.06
C CYS A 869 -30.29 -26.52 -18.94
N GLY A 870 -29.06 -26.96 -19.26
CA GLY A 870 -28.60 -28.34 -19.10
C GLY A 870 -28.26 -28.72 -17.65
N SER A 871 -28.21 -30.02 -17.37
CA SER A 871 -28.03 -30.59 -16.03
C SER A 871 -26.57 -30.90 -15.69
N GLY A 872 -26.26 -30.92 -14.40
CA GLY A 872 -24.98 -31.39 -13.89
C GLY A 872 -24.84 -32.92 -13.93
N GLY A 873 -23.61 -33.38 -14.18
CA GLY A 873 -23.20 -34.79 -14.06
C GLY A 873 -22.99 -35.22 -12.60
N GLY A 874 -23.04 -36.54 -12.37
CA GLY A 874 -22.89 -37.13 -11.04
C GLY A 874 -21.44 -37.25 -10.56
N ASN A 875 -21.26 -37.40 -9.25
CA ASN A 875 -19.98 -37.49 -8.57
C ASN A 875 -19.71 -38.91 -8.03
N PHE A 876 -18.48 -39.42 -8.15
CA PHE A 876 -18.00 -40.62 -7.43
C PHE A 876 -16.69 -40.38 -6.64
N SER A 877 -16.03 -39.23 -6.83
CA SER A 877 -14.69 -38.96 -6.28
C SER A 877 -14.63 -37.61 -5.54
N THR A 878 -13.46 -37.24 -5.02
CA THR A 878 -13.26 -35.93 -4.36
C THR A 878 -13.36 -34.72 -5.32
N SER A 879 -13.45 -34.95 -6.63
CA SER A 879 -13.62 -33.92 -7.66
C SER A 879 -15.08 -33.79 -8.07
N ALA A 880 -15.57 -32.59 -8.39
CA ALA A 880 -16.97 -32.42 -8.79
C ALA A 880 -17.31 -33.05 -10.15
N GLY A 881 -18.58 -33.38 -10.35
CA GLY A 881 -19.14 -33.68 -11.68
C GLY A 881 -19.15 -32.45 -12.58
N GLY A 882 -19.29 -32.66 -13.89
CA GLY A 882 -19.35 -31.58 -14.88
C GLY A 882 -20.66 -30.81 -14.78
N THR A 883 -20.60 -29.48 -14.89
CA THR A 883 -21.78 -28.60 -14.91
C THR A 883 -22.40 -28.58 -16.31
N GLY A 884 -23.73 -28.48 -16.37
CA GLY A 884 -24.47 -28.43 -17.63
C GLY A 884 -24.27 -27.10 -18.37
N GLY A 885 -24.52 -27.10 -19.68
CA GLY A 885 -24.56 -25.85 -20.45
C GLY A 885 -25.76 -24.98 -20.04
N GLY A 886 -25.62 -23.67 -20.11
CA GLY A 886 -26.66 -22.69 -19.79
C GLY A 886 -27.74 -22.59 -20.87
N LEU A 887 -28.47 -21.47 -20.89
CA LEU A 887 -29.51 -21.19 -21.87
C LEU A 887 -29.25 -19.87 -22.60
N ALA A 888 -29.15 -19.93 -23.94
CA ALA A 888 -29.25 -18.77 -24.80
C ALA A 888 -30.70 -18.62 -25.29
N TRP A 889 -31.53 -17.89 -24.53
CA TRP A 889 -32.95 -17.65 -24.86
C TRP A 889 -33.14 -16.26 -25.47
N ILE A 890 -33.47 -16.25 -26.77
CA ILE A 890 -33.48 -15.06 -27.61
C ILE A 890 -34.83 -14.93 -28.32
N GLN A 891 -35.46 -13.77 -28.16
CA GLN A 891 -36.55 -13.30 -29.00
C GLN A 891 -36.14 -12.01 -29.68
N ALA A 892 -36.18 -11.97 -31.01
CA ALA A 892 -35.91 -10.78 -31.80
C ALA A 892 -37.12 -10.40 -32.65
N ASP A 893 -37.56 -9.15 -32.60
CA ASP A 893 -38.76 -8.69 -33.30
C ASP A 893 -38.58 -8.65 -34.84
N SER A 894 -37.34 -8.44 -35.30
CA SER A 894 -36.98 -8.36 -36.72
C SER A 894 -35.96 -9.42 -37.12
N THR A 895 -34.66 -9.21 -36.88
CA THR A 895 -33.61 -10.07 -37.44
C THR A 895 -32.67 -10.61 -36.37
N VAL A 896 -32.27 -11.87 -36.50
CA VAL A 896 -31.10 -12.44 -35.83
C VAL A 896 -30.08 -12.83 -36.90
N ALA A 897 -28.97 -12.10 -36.96
CA ALA A 897 -27.84 -12.33 -37.84
C ALA A 897 -26.65 -12.89 -37.05
N VAL A 898 -26.21 -14.11 -37.39
CA VAL A 898 -25.13 -14.81 -36.68
C VAL A 898 -23.96 -15.14 -37.61
N ASP A 899 -22.90 -14.35 -37.53
CA ASP A 899 -21.61 -14.60 -38.22
C ASP A 899 -20.55 -15.18 -37.28
N GLY A 900 -20.80 -15.09 -35.98
CA GLY A 900 -19.97 -15.66 -34.91
C GLY A 900 -20.57 -16.91 -34.29
N ARG A 901 -20.54 -17.01 -32.97
CA ARG A 901 -20.94 -18.23 -32.24
C ARG A 901 -22.02 -17.97 -31.19
N ILE A 902 -23.01 -18.86 -31.13
CA ILE A 902 -23.89 -19.02 -29.97
C ILE A 902 -23.65 -20.43 -29.42
N SER A 903 -23.24 -20.55 -28.16
CA SER A 903 -23.02 -21.87 -27.56
C SER A 903 -23.55 -22.04 -26.15
N ALA A 904 -23.90 -23.28 -25.82
CA ALA A 904 -24.40 -23.72 -24.53
C ALA A 904 -23.87 -25.14 -24.25
N ASN A 905 -22.55 -25.33 -24.24
CA ASN A 905 -21.94 -26.65 -24.03
C ASN A 905 -21.86 -27.02 -22.55
N GLY A 906 -21.99 -28.32 -22.27
CA GLY A 906 -21.71 -28.89 -20.96
C GLY A 906 -20.22 -29.09 -20.71
N THR A 907 -19.83 -29.07 -19.44
CA THR A 907 -18.43 -29.22 -19.05
C THR A 907 -17.97 -30.67 -19.12
N SER A 908 -16.82 -30.84 -19.75
CA SER A 908 -16.08 -32.10 -19.82
C SER A 908 -15.32 -32.32 -18.52
N VAL A 909 -15.32 -33.54 -17.97
CA VAL A 909 -14.55 -33.88 -16.76
C VAL A 909 -13.39 -34.82 -17.07
N GLY A 910 -12.22 -34.48 -16.53
CA GLY A 910 -11.00 -35.30 -16.68
C GLY A 910 -10.78 -36.33 -15.57
N ALA A 911 -11.55 -36.27 -14.47
CA ALA A 911 -11.37 -37.11 -13.30
C ALA A 911 -12.01 -38.49 -13.47
N ALA A 912 -11.30 -39.53 -13.03
CA ALA A 912 -11.79 -40.91 -13.05
C ALA A 912 -13.13 -41.03 -12.31
N ASN A 913 -14.13 -41.64 -12.96
CA ASN A 913 -15.45 -41.95 -12.39
C ASN A 913 -16.38 -40.74 -12.17
N ASN A 914 -16.14 -39.58 -12.76
CA ASN A 914 -17.11 -38.47 -12.70
C ASN A 914 -17.94 -38.38 -13.97
N GLY A 915 -19.19 -37.95 -13.82
CA GLY A 915 -20.08 -37.67 -14.94
C GLY A 915 -19.87 -36.27 -15.49
N SER A 916 -19.92 -36.12 -16.81
CA SER A 916 -19.86 -34.81 -17.49
C SER A 916 -21.23 -34.14 -17.53
N GLY A 917 -21.26 -32.81 -17.70
CA GLY A 917 -22.51 -32.05 -17.81
C GLY A 917 -23.16 -32.17 -19.18
N SER A 918 -24.49 -32.10 -19.27
CA SER A 918 -25.18 -32.09 -20.57
C SER A 918 -25.03 -30.76 -21.30
N GLY A 919 -25.20 -30.79 -22.63
CA GLY A 919 -25.43 -29.57 -23.41
C GLY A 919 -26.69 -28.85 -22.92
N GLY A 920 -26.69 -27.53 -23.03
CA GLY A 920 -27.77 -26.64 -22.63
C GLY A 920 -28.76 -26.35 -23.74
N GLY A 921 -29.43 -25.20 -23.64
CA GLY A 921 -30.46 -24.76 -24.59
C GLY A 921 -30.01 -23.59 -25.46
N ILE A 922 -30.38 -23.60 -26.74
CA ILE A 922 -30.38 -22.43 -27.61
C ILE A 922 -31.79 -22.30 -28.17
N TYR A 923 -32.51 -21.25 -27.76
CA TYR A 923 -33.88 -20.98 -28.21
C TYR A 923 -33.94 -19.62 -28.89
N ILE A 924 -34.21 -19.62 -30.19
CA ILE A 924 -34.30 -18.40 -30.99
C ILE A 924 -35.71 -18.30 -31.61
N ARG A 925 -36.36 -17.16 -31.41
CA ARG A 925 -37.58 -16.78 -32.11
C ARG A 925 -37.38 -15.44 -32.81
N THR A 926 -37.54 -15.40 -34.13
CA THR A 926 -37.29 -14.18 -34.93
C THR A 926 -38.13 -14.11 -36.20
N ARG A 927 -38.22 -12.96 -36.86
CA ARG A 927 -38.81 -12.87 -38.20
C ARG A 927 -37.81 -13.34 -39.25
N SER A 928 -36.57 -12.87 -39.24
CA SER A 928 -35.52 -13.26 -40.19
C SER A 928 -34.32 -13.86 -39.46
N PHE A 929 -33.90 -15.06 -39.84
CA PHE A 929 -32.70 -15.72 -39.33
C PHE A 929 -31.66 -15.83 -40.45
N THR A 930 -30.54 -15.11 -40.30
CA THR A 930 -29.50 -14.92 -41.33
C THR A 930 -28.10 -15.12 -40.73
N GLY A 931 -27.07 -15.12 -41.57
CA GLY A 931 -25.67 -15.15 -41.15
C GLY A 931 -24.75 -15.57 -42.28
N THR A 932 -23.52 -15.93 -41.93
CA THR A 932 -22.49 -16.43 -42.84
C THR A 932 -22.14 -17.88 -42.53
N THR A 933 -21.30 -18.52 -43.37
CA THR A 933 -20.82 -19.89 -43.15
C THR A 933 -19.93 -20.03 -41.92
N ASN A 934 -19.44 -18.90 -41.37
CA ASN A 934 -18.70 -18.85 -40.11
C ASN A 934 -19.62 -18.96 -38.88
N GLY A 935 -20.93 -18.76 -39.07
CA GLY A 935 -21.92 -18.89 -38.00
C GLY A 935 -21.92 -20.29 -37.40
N LEU A 936 -21.97 -20.38 -36.06
CA LEU A 936 -22.09 -21.65 -35.34
C LEU A 936 -23.08 -21.56 -34.16
N LEU A 937 -24.08 -22.44 -34.16
CA LEU A 937 -24.94 -22.71 -33.01
C LEU A 937 -24.58 -24.09 -32.43
N ARG A 938 -24.15 -24.14 -31.17
CA ARG A 938 -23.62 -25.38 -30.57
C ARG A 938 -24.07 -25.62 -29.12
N ALA A 939 -24.75 -26.72 -28.87
CA ALA A 939 -25.16 -27.17 -27.53
C ALA A 939 -24.75 -28.63 -27.31
N VAL A 940 -23.46 -28.86 -27.07
CA VAL A 940 -22.83 -30.19 -27.00
C VAL A 940 -22.62 -30.64 -25.56
N GLY A 941 -22.82 -31.93 -25.32
CA GLY A 941 -22.54 -32.56 -24.02
C GLY A 941 -21.04 -32.62 -23.70
N GLY A 942 -20.69 -32.50 -22.43
CA GLY A 942 -19.31 -32.60 -21.97
C GLY A 942 -18.74 -34.02 -22.11
N ALA A 943 -17.47 -34.15 -22.48
CA ALA A 943 -16.78 -35.43 -22.60
C ALA A 943 -16.18 -35.88 -21.26
N SER A 944 -16.18 -37.20 -21.02
CA SER A 944 -15.36 -37.84 -19.98
C SER A 944 -14.11 -38.42 -20.63
N THR A 945 -12.93 -38.07 -20.12
CA THR A 945 -11.64 -38.54 -20.68
C THR A 945 -11.28 -39.98 -20.26
N VAL A 946 -12.12 -40.64 -19.47
CA VAL A 946 -11.91 -41.99 -18.95
C VAL A 946 -13.16 -42.86 -19.14
N ALA A 947 -12.98 -44.14 -19.47
CA ALA A 947 -14.08 -45.06 -19.83
C ALA A 947 -15.11 -45.30 -18.70
N THR A 948 -14.78 -44.95 -17.45
CA THR A 948 -15.59 -45.21 -16.25
C THR A 948 -16.47 -44.02 -15.81
N GLY A 949 -16.38 -42.87 -16.47
CA GLY A 949 -17.25 -41.71 -16.27
C GLY A 949 -18.14 -41.47 -17.49
N GLY A 950 -19.42 -41.16 -17.27
CA GLY A 950 -20.40 -40.94 -18.34
C GLY A 950 -20.23 -39.59 -19.04
N GLY A 951 -20.22 -39.60 -20.38
CA GLY A 951 -20.34 -38.39 -21.19
C GLY A 951 -21.69 -37.71 -20.99
N GLY A 952 -21.76 -36.38 -21.15
CA GLY A 952 -23.00 -35.63 -21.06
C GLY A 952 -23.86 -35.82 -22.30
N GLY A 953 -25.19 -35.85 -22.14
CA GLY A 953 -26.13 -35.86 -23.26
C GLY A 953 -26.04 -34.56 -24.07
N GLY A 954 -26.33 -34.64 -25.37
CA GLY A 954 -26.42 -33.44 -26.21
C GLY A 954 -27.51 -32.46 -25.75
N GLY A 955 -27.39 -31.19 -26.12
CA GLY A 955 -28.32 -30.12 -25.74
C GLY A 955 -29.52 -29.98 -26.68
N ARG A 956 -30.20 -28.84 -26.63
CA ARG A 956 -31.35 -28.54 -27.49
C ARG A 956 -31.14 -27.25 -28.25
N ILE A 957 -31.37 -27.27 -29.56
CA ILE A 957 -31.39 -26.07 -30.40
C ILE A 957 -32.75 -25.98 -31.07
N ALA A 958 -33.47 -24.87 -30.86
CA ALA A 958 -34.71 -24.58 -31.56
C ALA A 958 -34.67 -23.17 -32.16
N VAL A 959 -34.90 -23.06 -33.47
CA VAL A 959 -34.96 -21.79 -34.19
C VAL A 959 -36.30 -21.66 -34.90
N TRP A 960 -37.09 -20.68 -34.49
CA TRP A 960 -38.38 -20.33 -35.08
C TRP A 960 -38.26 -19.03 -35.86
N ARG A 961 -38.51 -19.11 -37.17
CA ARG A 961 -38.30 -18.01 -38.12
C ARG A 961 -39.37 -17.95 -39.19
N MET A 962 -39.63 -16.75 -39.74
CA MET A 962 -40.45 -16.60 -40.96
C MET A 962 -39.56 -16.72 -42.21
N TYR A 963 -38.42 -16.03 -42.21
CA TYR A 963 -37.43 -16.05 -43.28
C TYR A 963 -36.14 -16.72 -42.79
N HIS A 964 -35.58 -17.60 -43.60
CA HIS A 964 -34.39 -18.37 -43.27
C HIS A 964 -33.35 -18.26 -44.39
N SER A 965 -32.18 -17.72 -44.06
CA SER A 965 -31.03 -17.61 -44.97
C SER A 965 -29.70 -17.81 -44.24
N TYR A 966 -29.71 -18.59 -43.16
CA TYR A 966 -28.50 -18.87 -42.38
C TYR A 966 -27.78 -20.11 -42.95
N PRO A 967 -26.53 -19.96 -43.46
CA PRO A 967 -25.77 -21.07 -44.04
C PRO A 967 -24.77 -21.70 -43.05
N GLY A 968 -24.73 -21.24 -41.80
CA GLY A 968 -23.81 -21.72 -40.77
C GLY A 968 -24.20 -23.07 -40.17
N ALA A 969 -23.37 -23.60 -39.28
CA ALA A 969 -23.52 -24.94 -38.72
C ALA A 969 -24.37 -24.99 -37.43
N TYR A 970 -24.98 -26.14 -37.20
CA TYR A 970 -25.68 -26.51 -35.96
C TYR A 970 -25.06 -27.78 -35.37
N SER A 971 -24.87 -27.85 -34.06
CA SER A 971 -24.32 -29.05 -33.40
C SER A 971 -24.94 -29.29 -32.04
N VAL A 972 -25.51 -30.49 -31.88
CA VAL A 972 -26.13 -30.98 -30.63
C VAL A 972 -25.55 -32.34 -30.22
N THR A 973 -24.29 -32.60 -30.58
CA THR A 973 -23.65 -33.90 -30.33
C THR A 973 -23.56 -34.21 -28.85
N ASN A 974 -23.52 -35.50 -28.53
CA ASN A 974 -23.24 -35.97 -27.18
C ASN A 974 -21.76 -35.79 -26.80
N GLY A 975 -21.48 -35.86 -25.51
CA GLY A 975 -20.14 -36.05 -25.00
C GLY A 975 -19.69 -37.51 -25.11
N SER A 976 -18.41 -37.72 -25.39
CA SER A 976 -17.81 -39.06 -25.41
C SER A 976 -17.57 -39.57 -23.99
N GLY A 977 -17.74 -40.87 -23.75
CA GLY A 977 -17.32 -41.54 -22.51
C GLY A 977 -18.45 -42.32 -21.82
N GLY A 978 -18.05 -43.36 -21.07
CA GLY A 978 -18.98 -44.29 -20.41
C GLY A 978 -19.48 -45.43 -21.32
N ASN A 979 -19.96 -46.50 -20.70
CA ASN A 979 -20.73 -47.56 -21.36
C ASN A 979 -22.02 -47.79 -20.55
N PRO A 980 -23.22 -47.53 -21.10
CA PRO A 980 -23.50 -47.06 -22.48
C PRO A 980 -23.03 -45.63 -22.76
N GLN A 981 -22.89 -45.28 -24.05
CA GLN A 981 -22.55 -43.91 -24.48
C GLN A 981 -23.75 -42.96 -24.33
N ALA A 982 -23.47 -41.67 -24.16
CA ALA A 982 -24.48 -40.63 -24.21
C ALA A 982 -25.11 -40.52 -25.62
N THR A 983 -26.29 -39.92 -25.69
CA THR A 983 -27.04 -39.73 -26.95
C THR A 983 -27.07 -38.27 -27.36
N GLU A 984 -27.18 -38.03 -28.66
CA GLU A 984 -27.25 -36.70 -29.23
C GLU A 984 -28.52 -35.96 -28.77
N GLY A 985 -28.45 -34.64 -28.88
CA GLY A 985 -29.52 -33.73 -28.54
C GLY A 985 -30.57 -33.57 -29.65
N THR A 986 -31.35 -32.48 -29.55
CA THR A 986 -32.41 -32.19 -30.53
C THR A 986 -32.16 -30.89 -31.27
N LEU A 987 -32.43 -30.89 -32.58
CA LEU A 987 -32.41 -29.71 -33.44
C LEU A 987 -33.81 -29.52 -34.06
N VAL A 988 -34.41 -28.36 -33.83
CA VAL A 988 -35.72 -27.98 -34.38
C VAL A 988 -35.60 -26.69 -35.19
N LEU A 989 -35.98 -26.74 -36.45
CA LEU A 989 -36.06 -25.58 -37.34
C LEU A 989 -37.53 -25.32 -37.72
N GLY A 990 -38.22 -24.54 -36.90
CA GLY A 990 -39.66 -24.29 -37.02
C GLY A 990 -40.00 -23.03 -37.82
N THR A 991 -41.10 -23.05 -38.56
CA THR A 991 -41.56 -21.90 -39.34
C THR A 991 -42.66 -21.16 -38.59
N LEU A 992 -42.51 -19.84 -38.42
CA LEU A 992 -43.58 -19.00 -37.86
C LEU A 992 -44.60 -18.65 -38.95
N PRO A 993 -45.91 -18.56 -38.62
CA PRO A 993 -46.92 -18.15 -39.59
C PRO A 993 -46.61 -16.75 -40.13
N MET A 994 -46.94 -16.50 -41.40
CA MET A 994 -46.87 -15.13 -41.94
C MET A 994 -47.86 -14.23 -41.20
N PRO A 995 -47.57 -12.92 -41.05
CA PRO A 995 -48.52 -11.97 -40.48
C PRO A 995 -49.89 -12.09 -41.16
N GLY A 996 -50.96 -12.25 -40.38
CA GLY A 996 -52.33 -12.45 -40.89
C GLY A 996 -52.77 -13.91 -41.13
N SER A 997 -51.93 -14.91 -40.83
CA SER A 997 -52.33 -16.32 -40.93
C SER A 997 -53.39 -16.69 -39.86
N ILE A 998 -54.47 -17.36 -40.27
CA ILE A 998 -55.42 -18.00 -39.36
C ILE A 998 -54.88 -19.38 -39.00
N MET A 999 -54.62 -19.63 -37.71
CA MET A 999 -54.28 -20.96 -37.21
C MET A 999 -55.57 -21.70 -36.83
N THR A 1000 -55.95 -22.71 -37.59
CA THR A 1000 -56.98 -23.69 -37.19
C THR A 1000 -56.30 -24.86 -36.49
N PHE A 1001 -56.61 -25.06 -35.22
CA PHE A 1001 -56.19 -26.24 -34.46
C PHE A 1001 -57.23 -27.34 -34.70
N HIS A 1002 -56.78 -28.50 -35.17
CA HIS A 1002 -57.58 -29.73 -35.23
C HIS A 1002 -57.23 -30.65 -34.07
#